data_AF-A0ABD0MDY9-F1
#
_entry.id   AF-A0ABD0MDY9-F1
#
_cell.length_a   1.000
_cell.length_b   1.000
_cell.length_c   1.000
_cell.angle_alpha   90.00
_cell.angle_beta   90.00
_cell.angle_gamma   90.00
#
_symmetry.space_group_name_H-M   'P 1'
#
loop_
_entity.id
_entity.type
_entity.pdbx_description
1 polymer ?
#
loop_
_entity_poly.entity_id
_entity_poly.type
_entity_poly.pdbx_seq_one_letter_code
_entity_poly.pdbx_strand_id
1 'polypeptide(L)'
;MLRLKDCRNRMICQHILHIDKNGDPVHTQKKEGNTEEKSVSSALVSLEKESCGCTGAGEGEPILAIVAVKVKSKKSEKTLETYTFMDPGSSATLCTETLIKQLNVRGKKAKILLRTMAQERPVDSYIVSDLEVCGLEEKEYVDLPKVYTQKRIPVRKEKIPSQRHIKKWPYLSKVHLPTIDAEIGLLIGTNIPKALEPWQVINSEGNGPYALKTALGWVVNGLSQETGSCWIGKEVQLAIAVNRISVESIEHLLVQQYNTYFAERCSEDKPEMSQDDRQFMSLKRRSMNPDLHKDYKIFMKDVITKGYAVQGPDLTNSLVGVLIRFRQEPVALMADIESIFYRVKVPDKDADLLCFLWWPEGDLAQPLVEYRMVVYLFGATSSPSCASYALRRTAEDASHEVTQELVDTVNLCSGGGFHLTKWISNSRAVLSSIPIEDRAKEVKDLDLSHSILPMERALGVQWSTETDMFTFKVQIQAKQSTRRGILSVVSSIYDPLGFLAPVVLPAKQLLRNLCKDKKGWDEEIQEDQEQKWCDWLSDLQKLSRFTVPRCIKPANFGSTKLAQLHHFADTSETGYGTVTYILMKNDKGDNHCSFLVAKSRVAPLKQITIPRLELTAAVVAVKIDKMMQQELRLNLEKSVFWTDSMTVLKYIENQNTRFKTFVANRLAVIQESTIANQWRVGGRLNKSAMPEETKRPVILSKDLRIATLVLQHIHEELGHSGRNHMLARLRQKYWILKSNSAIRKVIAQCLKCRRLHAKPIMQKMADLPADLVIADKPPFTNVGVDFFLDPWKSKEATV
;
A
#
# COMPACT_ATOMS: atom_id res chain seq x y z
N MET A 1 -9.13 -26.32 8.64
CA MET A 1 -10.57 -26.24 8.97
C MET A 1 -11.03 -24.81 8.80
N LEU A 2 -11.69 -24.53 7.68
CA LEU A 2 -12.42 -23.30 7.43
C LEU A 2 -13.66 -23.34 8.32
N ARG A 3 -13.69 -22.58 9.43
CA ARG A 3 -14.96 -22.31 10.12
C ARG A 3 -15.57 -21.08 9.48
N LEU A 4 -16.67 -21.30 8.75
CA LEU A 4 -17.63 -20.26 8.39
C LEU A 4 -18.04 -19.53 9.67
N LYS A 5 -17.67 -18.25 9.78
CA LYS A 5 -18.28 -17.36 10.77
C LYS A 5 -19.73 -17.14 10.34
N ASP A 6 -20.65 -17.26 11.29
CA ASP A 6 -22.09 -16.93 11.18
C ASP A 6 -23.04 -17.96 10.57
N CYS A 7 -22.92 -19.24 10.94
CA CYS A 7 -23.92 -20.26 10.60
C CYS A 7 -24.74 -20.79 11.80
N ARG A 8 -24.83 -20.06 12.92
CA ARG A 8 -25.60 -20.54 14.09
C ARG A 8 -27.11 -20.24 14.04
N ASN A 9 -27.56 -19.28 13.22
CA ASN A 9 -28.99 -18.87 13.19
C ASN A 9 -29.64 -18.89 11.78
N ARG A 10 -29.04 -19.53 10.76
CA ARG A 10 -29.69 -19.76 9.46
C ARG A 10 -29.96 -21.26 9.27
N MET A 11 -31.00 -21.80 9.90
CA MET A 11 -31.44 -23.19 9.70
C MET A 11 -32.11 -23.46 8.34
N ILE A 12 -32.01 -22.54 7.38
CA ILE A 12 -32.53 -22.72 6.02
C ILE A 12 -31.54 -22.10 5.06
N CYS A 13 -30.64 -22.89 4.48
CA CYS A 13 -29.78 -22.47 3.37
C CYS A 13 -30.19 -23.27 2.12
N GLN A 14 -31.05 -22.69 1.28
CA GLN A 14 -31.56 -23.31 0.05
C GLN A 14 -30.53 -23.38 -1.10
N HIS A 15 -29.27 -22.98 -0.90
CA HIS A 15 -28.35 -22.68 -2.02
C HIS A 15 -26.96 -23.33 -1.97
N ILE A 16 -26.69 -24.28 -1.06
CA ILE A 16 -25.41 -24.99 -1.07
C ILE A 16 -25.60 -26.36 -1.73
N LEU A 17 -25.28 -26.42 -3.03
CA LEU A 17 -25.26 -27.65 -3.82
C LEU A 17 -24.05 -28.49 -3.40
N HIS A 18 -24.20 -29.32 -2.37
CA HIS A 18 -23.28 -30.43 -2.13
C HIS A 18 -23.73 -31.61 -2.99
N ILE A 19 -22.79 -32.17 -3.76
CA ILE A 19 -23.03 -33.37 -4.55
C ILE A 19 -22.16 -34.46 -3.93
N ASP A 20 -22.76 -35.61 -3.66
CA ASP A 20 -22.02 -36.79 -3.23
C ASP A 20 -21.18 -37.36 -4.39
N LYS A 21 -20.43 -38.43 -4.14
CA LYS A 21 -19.61 -39.09 -5.18
C LYS A 21 -20.46 -39.73 -6.29
N ASN A 22 -21.77 -39.85 -6.12
CA ASN A 22 -22.69 -40.52 -7.04
C ASN A 22 -23.50 -39.54 -7.91
N GLY A 23 -23.52 -38.25 -7.58
CA GLY A 23 -24.15 -37.21 -8.40
C GLY A 23 -25.46 -36.66 -7.86
N ASP A 24 -25.92 -37.07 -6.68
CA ASP A 24 -27.29 -36.79 -6.22
C ASP A 24 -27.40 -35.51 -5.33
N PRO A 25 -28.40 -34.63 -5.57
CA PRO A 25 -28.67 -33.46 -4.73
C PRO A 25 -29.43 -33.81 -3.44
N VAL A 26 -28.97 -33.31 -2.28
CA VAL A 26 -29.56 -33.58 -0.97
C VAL A 26 -30.65 -32.54 -0.60
N HIS A 27 -31.91 -32.97 -0.42
CA HIS A 27 -33.03 -32.15 0.09
C HIS A 27 -33.34 -32.44 1.57
N THR A 28 -33.59 -31.40 2.38
CA THR A 28 -34.04 -31.54 3.79
C THR A 28 -35.28 -30.70 4.11
N GLN A 29 -36.21 -31.30 4.87
CA GLN A 29 -37.56 -30.80 5.21
C GLN A 29 -37.57 -29.74 6.33
N LYS A 30 -38.53 -28.79 6.27
CA LYS A 30 -38.74 -27.68 7.22
C LYS A 30 -39.41 -28.13 8.54
N LYS A 31 -38.99 -27.53 9.67
CA LYS A 31 -39.79 -27.38 10.90
C LYS A 31 -39.72 -25.94 11.42
N GLU A 32 -40.86 -25.38 11.78
CA GLU A 32 -41.06 -24.01 12.30
C GLU A 32 -40.88 -23.95 13.83
N GLY A 33 -40.49 -22.78 14.36
CA GLY A 33 -40.64 -22.47 15.79
C GLY A 33 -39.72 -21.38 16.38
N ASN A 34 -40.29 -20.18 16.49
CA ASN A 34 -40.13 -19.07 17.46
C ASN A 34 -38.80 -18.34 17.76
N THR A 35 -38.91 -17.02 17.54
CA THR A 35 -38.11 -15.85 17.94
C THR A 35 -38.04 -15.60 19.44
N GLU A 36 -36.88 -15.16 19.93
CA GLU A 36 -36.78 -14.11 20.95
C GLU A 36 -35.43 -13.37 20.88
N GLU A 37 -35.50 -12.04 20.86
CA GLU A 37 -34.41 -11.08 20.75
C GLU A 37 -33.71 -10.86 22.10
N LYS A 38 -32.38 -10.64 22.10
CA LYS A 38 -31.74 -9.77 23.10
C LYS A 38 -30.65 -8.90 22.47
N SER A 39 -30.85 -7.61 22.67
CA SER A 39 -29.98 -6.48 22.42
C SER A 39 -28.85 -6.38 23.46
N VAL A 40 -27.97 -5.38 23.27
CA VAL A 40 -27.35 -4.50 24.30
C VAL A 40 -25.82 -4.32 24.17
N SER A 41 -25.49 -3.09 23.74
CA SER A 41 -24.49 -2.11 24.23
C SER A 41 -22.97 -2.37 24.31
N SER A 42 -22.29 -1.26 24.02
CA SER A 42 -20.88 -0.93 24.25
C SER A 42 -20.48 -0.89 25.73
N ALA A 43 -19.31 -1.45 26.09
CA ALA A 43 -18.58 -1.07 27.30
C ALA A 43 -17.07 -1.35 27.20
N LEU A 44 -16.27 -0.35 27.58
CA LEU A 44 -14.91 -0.51 28.10
C LEU A 44 -14.92 -1.56 29.23
N VAL A 45 -13.97 -2.50 29.27
CA VAL A 45 -13.62 -3.19 30.52
C VAL A 45 -12.12 -3.45 30.61
N SER A 46 -11.60 -3.01 31.75
CA SER A 46 -10.30 -3.20 32.35
C SER A 46 -9.84 -4.66 32.43
N LEU A 47 -8.52 -4.86 32.46
CA LEU A 47 -7.91 -6.07 32.99
C LEU A 47 -8.36 -6.25 34.43
N GLU A 48 -9.33 -7.13 34.67
CA GLU A 48 -9.63 -7.88 35.90
C GLU A 48 -11.08 -8.39 35.85
N LYS A 49 -11.31 -9.45 35.06
CA LYS A 49 -12.37 -10.44 35.28
C LYS A 49 -12.24 -11.58 34.27
N GLU A 50 -12.36 -12.79 34.78
CA GLU A 50 -12.38 -14.05 34.04
C GLU A 50 -13.35 -13.97 32.85
N SER A 51 -12.84 -14.09 31.62
CA SER A 51 -13.67 -14.27 30.42
C SER A 51 -13.37 -15.62 29.80
N CYS A 52 -13.91 -16.64 30.46
CA CYS A 52 -14.19 -17.95 29.88
C CYS A 52 -15.51 -17.81 29.08
N GLY A 53 -15.49 -18.20 27.80
CA GLY A 53 -16.64 -18.11 26.90
C GLY A 53 -16.89 -19.42 26.18
N CYS A 54 -18.02 -20.05 26.52
CA CYS A 54 -18.41 -21.43 26.25
C CYS A 54 -18.60 -21.76 24.74
N THR A 55 -18.13 -22.92 24.31
CA THR A 55 -18.77 -23.69 23.23
C THR A 55 -19.01 -25.10 23.75
N GLY A 56 -20.28 -25.42 24.05
CA GLY A 56 -20.68 -26.77 24.45
C GLY A 56 -20.40 -27.76 23.31
N ALA A 57 -19.60 -28.78 23.63
CA ALA A 57 -19.53 -30.05 22.92
C ALA A 57 -18.70 -31.04 23.78
N GLY A 58 -19.39 -31.98 24.44
CA GLY A 58 -18.79 -33.21 25.01
C GLY A 58 -18.51 -33.18 26.51
N GLU A 59 -19.07 -34.15 27.23
CA GLU A 59 -18.92 -34.40 28.68
C GLU A 59 -17.57 -35.08 29.05
N GLY A 60 -16.47 -34.80 28.33
CA GLY A 60 -15.18 -35.48 28.53
C GLY A 60 -14.02 -34.51 28.83
N GLU A 61 -13.11 -34.89 29.74
CA GLU A 61 -11.89 -34.12 29.97
C GLU A 61 -10.85 -34.39 28.85
N PRO A 62 -10.31 -33.35 28.18
CA PRO A 62 -9.30 -33.53 27.14
C PRO A 62 -7.91 -33.84 27.73
N ILE A 63 -7.28 -34.88 27.20
CA ILE A 63 -5.87 -35.23 27.40
C ILE A 63 -5.06 -34.45 26.37
N LEU A 64 -4.18 -33.57 26.85
CA LEU A 64 -3.32 -32.72 26.03
C LEU A 64 -1.96 -33.39 25.77
N ALA A 65 -1.37 -33.14 24.60
CA ALA A 65 -0.02 -33.57 24.25
C ALA A 65 1.03 -32.87 25.13
N ILE A 66 1.29 -33.44 26.31
CA ILE A 66 2.29 -32.96 27.25
C ILE A 66 3.27 -34.09 27.52
N VAL A 67 4.56 -33.78 27.37
CA VAL A 67 5.67 -34.73 27.58
C VAL A 67 6.72 -34.12 28.49
N ALA A 68 7.33 -34.95 29.33
CA ALA A 68 8.44 -34.54 30.18
C ALA A 68 9.74 -34.50 29.38
N VAL A 69 10.50 -33.42 29.53
CA VAL A 69 11.70 -33.16 28.74
C VAL A 69 12.85 -32.61 29.59
N LYS A 70 14.06 -32.73 29.05
CA LYS A 70 15.27 -32.03 29.49
C LYS A 70 15.51 -30.85 28.58
N VAL A 71 15.62 -29.65 29.15
CA VAL A 71 15.99 -28.43 28.43
C VAL A 71 17.34 -27.95 28.93
N LYS A 72 18.24 -27.59 28.01
CA LYS A 72 19.51 -26.95 28.34
C LYS A 72 19.82 -25.82 27.37
N SER A 73 20.80 -25.00 27.73
CA SER A 73 21.36 -24.03 26.79
C SER A 73 22.58 -24.62 26.09
N LYS A 74 22.79 -24.29 24.82
CA LYS A 74 24.03 -24.65 24.09
C LYS A 74 25.31 -24.14 24.76
N LYS A 75 25.18 -23.12 25.63
CA LYS A 75 26.31 -22.46 26.31
C LYS A 75 26.51 -22.92 27.75
N SER A 76 25.68 -23.83 28.24
CA SER A 76 25.69 -24.26 29.64
C SER A 76 25.39 -25.75 29.74
N GLU A 77 26.19 -26.47 30.52
CA GLU A 77 25.95 -27.88 30.83
C GLU A 77 24.77 -28.08 31.83
N LYS A 78 24.22 -26.99 32.37
CA LYS A 78 23.06 -27.04 33.26
C LYS A 78 21.82 -27.48 32.47
N THR A 79 21.33 -28.67 32.82
CA THR A 79 20.10 -29.25 32.27
C THR A 79 18.98 -29.16 33.30
N LEU A 80 17.78 -28.79 32.87
CA LEU A 80 16.58 -28.74 33.71
C LEU A 80 15.50 -29.65 33.16
N GLU A 81 14.76 -30.29 34.06
CA GLU A 81 13.61 -31.11 33.72
C GLU A 81 12.33 -30.27 33.83
N THR A 82 11.49 -30.31 32.80
CA THR A 82 10.22 -29.58 32.75
C THR A 82 9.24 -30.30 31.84
N TYR A 83 7.95 -29.99 31.95
CA TYR A 83 6.97 -30.45 30.97
C TYR A 83 6.89 -29.50 29.78
N THR A 84 6.75 -30.08 28.60
CA THR A 84 6.51 -29.36 27.36
C THR A 84 5.11 -29.66 26.85
N PHE A 85 4.37 -28.59 26.54
CA PHE A 85 3.12 -28.68 25.81
C PHE A 85 3.39 -28.63 24.30
N MET A 86 3.04 -29.69 23.58
CA MET A 86 3.26 -29.81 22.14
C MET A 86 1.99 -29.40 21.40
N ASP A 87 2.00 -28.19 20.83
CA ASP A 87 0.81 -27.59 20.24
C ASP A 87 1.03 -27.26 18.75
N PRO A 88 0.55 -28.11 17.82
CA PRO A 88 0.60 -27.81 16.39
C PRO A 88 -0.30 -26.63 15.98
N GLY A 89 -1.15 -26.11 16.87
CA GLY A 89 -1.89 -24.87 16.67
C GLY A 89 -1.01 -23.61 16.81
N SER A 90 0.09 -23.70 17.55
CA SER A 90 1.01 -22.60 17.78
C SER A 90 2.10 -22.54 16.71
N SER A 91 2.39 -21.37 16.14
CA SER A 91 3.41 -21.19 15.10
C SER A 91 4.81 -20.85 15.63
N ALA A 92 4.97 -20.79 16.96
CA ALA A 92 6.20 -20.38 17.63
C ALA A 92 6.41 -21.17 18.92
N THR A 93 7.67 -21.33 19.34
CA THR A 93 8.05 -21.92 20.61
C THR A 93 8.01 -20.87 21.71
N LEU A 94 7.32 -21.15 22.81
CA LEU A 94 7.26 -20.29 23.99
C LEU A 94 7.89 -20.98 25.19
N CYS A 95 8.50 -20.22 26.09
CA CYS A 95 8.98 -20.74 27.38
C CYS A 95 8.57 -19.81 28.52
N THR A 96 8.52 -20.32 29.74
CA THR A 96 8.28 -19.47 30.90
C THR A 96 9.50 -18.63 31.24
N GLU A 97 9.28 -17.42 31.73
CA GLU A 97 10.36 -16.59 32.27
C GLU A 97 11.08 -17.27 33.45
N THR A 98 10.38 -18.12 34.20
CA THR A 98 10.96 -18.92 35.30
C THR A 98 11.96 -19.95 34.76
N LEU A 99 11.64 -20.64 33.67
CA LEU A 99 12.54 -21.61 33.04
C LEU A 99 13.84 -20.95 32.57
N ILE A 100 13.75 -19.78 31.91
CA ILE A 100 14.94 -19.04 31.45
C ILE A 100 15.79 -18.54 32.62
N LYS A 101 15.16 -18.06 33.70
CA LYS A 101 15.88 -17.64 34.92
C LYS A 101 16.61 -18.82 35.57
N GLN A 102 15.97 -19.99 35.66
CA GLN A 102 16.60 -21.19 36.23
C GLN A 102 17.74 -21.72 35.34
N LEU A 103 17.63 -21.63 34.01
CA LEU A 103 18.70 -21.96 33.07
C LEU A 103 19.85 -20.93 33.06
N ASN A 104 19.66 -19.77 33.69
CA ASN A 104 20.61 -18.65 33.70
C ASN A 104 20.97 -18.15 32.29
N VAL A 105 19.99 -18.12 31.38
CA VAL A 105 20.18 -17.69 29.98
C VAL A 105 19.69 -16.24 29.82
N ARG A 106 20.46 -15.43 29.09
CA ARG A 106 20.07 -14.06 28.74
C ARG A 106 19.39 -14.03 27.37
N GLY A 107 18.20 -13.44 27.29
CA GLY A 107 17.50 -13.23 26.03
C GLY A 107 17.53 -11.76 25.58
N LYS A 108 17.32 -11.52 24.28
CA LYS A 108 17.16 -10.17 23.73
C LYS A 108 15.73 -9.69 23.96
N LYS A 109 15.54 -8.56 24.65
CA LYS A 109 14.22 -7.96 24.85
C LYS A 109 13.59 -7.59 23.50
N ALA A 110 12.33 -7.96 23.29
CA ALA A 110 11.57 -7.69 22.08
C ALA A 110 10.07 -7.53 22.40
N LYS A 111 9.36 -6.71 21.61
CA LYS A 111 7.89 -6.70 21.61
C LYS A 111 7.38 -7.62 20.52
N ILE A 112 6.55 -8.58 20.89
CA ILE A 112 5.93 -9.52 19.96
C ILE A 112 4.43 -9.29 19.92
N LEU A 113 3.81 -9.49 18.75
CA LEU A 113 2.36 -9.50 18.62
C LEU A 113 1.88 -10.95 18.79
N LEU A 114 1.22 -11.25 19.91
CA LEU A 114 0.53 -12.52 20.09
C LEU A 114 -0.86 -12.41 19.48
N ARG A 115 -1.06 -13.10 18.35
CA ARG A 115 -2.40 -13.30 17.80
C ARG A 115 -2.99 -14.56 18.41
N THR A 116 -4.25 -14.52 18.80
CA THR A 116 -5.07 -15.67 19.20
C THR A 116 -6.35 -15.63 18.39
N MET A 117 -7.20 -16.67 18.46
CA MET A 117 -8.45 -16.70 17.68
C MET A 117 -9.43 -15.57 18.02
N ALA A 118 -9.33 -15.01 19.23
CA ALA A 118 -10.25 -13.98 19.73
C ALA A 118 -9.66 -12.56 19.67
N GLN A 119 -8.33 -12.41 19.77
CA GLN A 119 -7.68 -11.12 19.96
C GLN A 119 -6.22 -11.11 19.49
N GLU A 120 -5.73 -9.93 19.12
CA GLU A 120 -4.30 -9.66 18.89
C GLU A 120 -3.78 -8.74 19.98
N ARG A 121 -2.72 -9.14 20.68
CA ARG A 121 -2.16 -8.38 21.80
C ARG A 121 -0.64 -8.24 21.68
N PRO A 122 -0.08 -7.02 21.73
CA PRO A 122 1.35 -6.83 21.86
C PRO A 122 1.79 -7.20 23.28
N VAL A 123 2.85 -8.00 23.39
CA VAL A 123 3.39 -8.48 24.68
C VAL A 123 4.91 -8.33 24.68
N ASP A 124 5.46 -7.88 25.81
CA ASP A 124 6.90 -7.86 26.05
C ASP A 124 7.39 -9.30 26.24
N SER A 125 8.47 -9.65 25.54
CA SER A 125 9.05 -10.98 25.55
C SER A 125 10.56 -10.90 25.38
N TYR A 126 11.28 -11.92 25.81
CA TYR A 126 12.69 -12.09 25.49
C TYR A 126 12.83 -13.18 24.44
N ILE A 127 13.66 -12.91 23.43
CA ILE A 127 14.01 -13.87 22.38
C ILE A 127 15.28 -14.59 22.83
N VAL A 128 15.22 -15.91 22.87
CA VAL A 128 16.34 -16.82 23.17
C VAL A 128 16.49 -17.77 21.98
N SER A 129 17.72 -18.01 21.52
CA SER A 129 17.99 -18.79 20.29
C SER A 129 18.96 -19.95 20.50
N ASP A 130 19.34 -20.18 21.75
CA ASP A 130 20.45 -21.02 22.17
C ASP A 130 19.97 -22.08 23.17
N LEU A 131 18.74 -22.55 22.99
CA LEU A 131 18.13 -23.65 23.74
C LEU A 131 18.04 -24.91 22.91
N GLU A 132 18.13 -26.04 23.60
CA GLU A 132 17.94 -27.37 23.06
C GLU A 132 17.06 -28.18 24.01
N VAL A 133 16.26 -29.09 23.45
CA VAL A 133 15.31 -29.93 24.21
C VAL A 133 15.48 -31.40 23.85
N CYS A 134 15.40 -32.29 24.83
CA CYS A 134 15.53 -33.73 24.67
C CYS A 134 14.45 -34.44 25.49
N GLY A 135 14.01 -35.63 25.07
CA GLY A 135 13.20 -36.49 25.93
C GLY A 135 13.96 -36.91 27.19
N LEU A 136 13.27 -37.27 28.27
CA LEU A 136 13.93 -37.70 29.52
C LEU A 136 14.82 -38.94 29.34
N GLU A 137 14.36 -39.88 28.52
CA GLU A 137 15.01 -41.18 28.24
C GLU A 137 15.83 -41.16 26.94
N GLU A 138 15.70 -40.09 26.15
CA GLU A 138 16.36 -39.93 24.87
C GLU A 138 17.76 -39.31 25.04
N LYS A 139 18.64 -39.53 24.06
CA LYS A 139 20.02 -39.00 24.08
C LYS A 139 20.24 -37.85 23.10
N GLU A 140 19.33 -37.67 22.15
CA GLU A 140 19.46 -36.69 21.08
C GLU A 140 18.70 -35.40 21.40
N TYR A 141 19.42 -34.29 21.42
CA TYR A 141 18.85 -32.96 21.64
C TYR A 141 18.33 -32.36 20.31
N VAL A 142 17.15 -31.74 20.37
CA VAL A 142 16.51 -31.00 19.29
C VAL A 142 16.71 -29.50 19.51
N ASP A 143 17.20 -28.84 18.47
CA ASP A 143 17.44 -27.39 18.47
C ASP A 143 16.16 -26.57 18.54
N LEU A 144 16.17 -25.54 19.40
CA LEU A 144 15.13 -24.52 19.48
C LEU A 144 15.63 -23.17 18.92
N PRO A 145 15.56 -22.94 17.60
CA PRO A 145 16.15 -21.77 16.93
C PRO A 145 15.63 -20.41 17.41
N LYS A 146 14.35 -20.31 17.79
CA LYS A 146 13.79 -19.06 18.29
C LYS A 146 12.67 -19.32 19.29
N VAL A 147 12.95 -19.04 20.54
CA VAL A 147 12.05 -19.21 21.69
C VAL A 147 11.70 -17.85 22.27
N TYR A 148 10.42 -17.63 22.56
CA TYR A 148 9.92 -16.38 23.14
C TYR A 148 9.48 -16.62 24.59
N THR A 149 9.88 -15.76 25.51
CA THR A 149 9.44 -15.89 26.91
C THR A 149 8.02 -15.38 27.12
N GLN A 150 7.29 -16.03 28.02
CA GLN A 150 5.99 -15.61 28.53
C GLN A 150 5.90 -15.84 30.04
N LYS A 151 4.99 -15.11 30.72
CA LYS A 151 4.81 -15.24 32.17
C LYS A 151 4.27 -16.62 32.57
N ARG A 152 3.34 -17.17 31.79
CA ARG A 152 2.73 -18.49 32.00
C ARG A 152 2.38 -19.14 30.66
N ILE A 153 2.50 -20.47 30.60
CA ILE A 153 1.95 -21.28 29.51
C ILE A 153 0.44 -21.48 29.78
N PRO A 154 -0.43 -21.41 28.76
CA PRO A 154 -1.89 -21.49 28.92
C PRO A 154 -2.40 -22.93 29.15
N VAL A 155 -1.72 -23.70 29.99
CA VAL A 155 -2.08 -25.06 30.39
C VAL A 155 -1.72 -25.25 31.86
N ARG A 156 -2.62 -25.86 32.64
CA ARG A 156 -2.41 -26.11 34.08
C ARG A 156 -1.82 -27.50 34.32
N LYS A 157 -1.16 -27.70 35.47
CA LYS A 157 -0.47 -28.98 35.82
C LYS A 157 -1.43 -30.17 35.91
N GLU A 158 -2.70 -29.93 36.25
CA GLU A 158 -3.70 -31.01 36.39
C GLU A 158 -4.02 -31.70 35.05
N LYS A 159 -3.61 -31.08 33.91
CA LYS A 159 -3.80 -31.63 32.57
C LYS A 159 -2.64 -32.49 32.08
N ILE A 160 -1.60 -32.71 32.90
CA ILE A 160 -0.47 -33.58 32.57
C ILE A 160 -0.95 -35.05 32.56
N PRO A 161 -0.79 -35.79 31.46
CA PRO A 161 -1.19 -37.19 31.40
C PRO A 161 -0.29 -38.05 32.30
N SER A 162 -0.89 -38.96 33.06
CA SER A 162 -0.19 -39.90 33.93
C SER A 162 -0.41 -41.34 33.47
N GLN A 163 0.48 -42.27 33.87
CA GLN A 163 0.32 -43.69 33.54
C GLN A 163 -1.03 -44.24 34.04
N ARG A 164 -1.58 -43.70 35.14
CA ARG A 164 -2.89 -44.11 35.68
C ARG A 164 -4.03 -43.78 34.74
N HIS A 165 -3.93 -42.67 34.00
CA HIS A 165 -4.96 -42.27 33.05
C HIS A 165 -5.06 -43.27 31.91
N ILE A 166 -3.93 -43.79 31.42
CA ILE A 166 -3.92 -44.66 30.23
C ILE A 166 -4.09 -46.16 30.50
N LYS A 167 -3.99 -46.62 31.76
CA LYS A 167 -4.14 -48.04 32.14
C LYS A 167 -5.48 -48.67 31.74
N LYS A 168 -6.52 -47.85 31.56
CA LYS A 168 -7.87 -48.29 31.17
C LYS A 168 -7.95 -48.78 29.72
N TRP A 169 -6.95 -48.47 28.87
CA TRP A 169 -6.93 -48.85 27.46
C TRP A 169 -5.83 -49.89 27.18
N PRO A 170 -6.19 -51.17 26.96
CA PRO A 170 -5.22 -52.26 26.75
C PRO A 170 -4.28 -52.01 25.56
N TYR A 171 -4.77 -51.36 24.50
CA TYR A 171 -3.99 -51.02 23.31
C TYR A 171 -2.90 -49.96 23.57
N LEU A 172 -2.98 -49.20 24.67
CA LEU A 172 -1.95 -48.27 25.11
C LEU A 172 -0.95 -48.86 26.12
N SER A 173 -0.99 -50.18 26.35
CA SER A 173 -0.08 -50.87 27.27
C SER A 173 1.41 -50.68 26.97
N LYS A 174 1.77 -50.38 25.71
CA LYS A 174 3.14 -50.11 25.25
C LYS A 174 3.60 -48.67 25.49
N VAL A 175 2.73 -47.78 25.97
CA VAL A 175 3.03 -46.36 26.20
C VAL A 175 3.51 -46.15 27.62
N HIS A 176 4.70 -45.59 27.76
CA HIS A 176 5.29 -45.20 29.04
C HIS A 176 5.29 -43.66 29.17
N LEU A 177 4.65 -43.15 30.22
CA LEU A 177 4.59 -41.72 30.52
C LEU A 177 5.39 -41.42 31.79
N PRO A 178 6.63 -40.90 31.68
CA PRO A 178 7.45 -40.57 32.83
C PRO A 178 6.86 -39.39 33.61
N THR A 179 6.94 -39.44 34.94
CA THR A 179 6.42 -38.39 35.83
C THR A 179 7.57 -37.69 36.54
N ILE A 180 7.62 -36.37 36.42
CA ILE A 180 8.55 -35.46 37.11
C ILE A 180 7.79 -34.43 37.94
N ASP A 181 8.43 -33.90 39.00
CA ASP A 181 7.90 -32.79 39.80
C ASP A 181 8.35 -31.44 39.23
N ALA A 182 7.69 -30.99 38.16
CA ALA A 182 8.01 -29.74 37.48
C ALA A 182 6.74 -29.06 36.92
N GLU A 183 6.86 -27.78 36.57
CA GLU A 183 5.79 -27.07 35.83
C GLU A 183 5.88 -27.31 34.33
N ILE A 184 4.81 -26.91 33.60
CA ILE A 184 4.83 -26.81 32.14
C ILE A 184 5.58 -25.53 31.76
N GLY A 185 6.90 -25.68 31.56
CA GLY A 185 7.81 -24.57 31.31
C GLY A 185 7.99 -24.23 29.84
N LEU A 186 7.58 -25.12 28.92
CA LEU A 186 7.82 -24.97 27.49
C LEU A 186 6.56 -25.29 26.67
N LEU A 187 6.36 -24.55 25.58
CA LEU A 187 5.38 -24.83 24.54
C LEU A 187 6.11 -24.92 23.22
N ILE A 188 5.98 -26.05 22.52
CA ILE A 188 6.58 -26.27 21.21
C ILE A 188 5.52 -26.15 20.12
N GLY A 189 5.73 -25.19 19.22
CA GLY A 189 4.89 -24.95 18.06
C GLY A 189 5.45 -25.54 16.75
N THR A 190 4.76 -25.29 15.65
CA THR A 190 5.09 -25.80 14.31
C THR A 190 6.40 -25.26 13.73
N ASN A 191 7.06 -24.30 14.40
CA ASN A 191 8.40 -23.85 14.05
C ASN A 191 9.49 -24.89 14.40
N ILE A 192 9.16 -25.94 15.17
CA ILE A 192 10.05 -27.06 15.50
C ILE A 192 9.44 -28.38 14.98
N PRO A 193 9.41 -28.61 13.65
CA PRO A 193 8.79 -29.79 13.09
C PRO A 193 9.44 -31.10 13.59
N LYS A 194 10.77 -31.11 13.80
CA LYS A 194 11.53 -32.27 14.32
C LYS A 194 11.01 -32.76 15.68
N ALA A 195 10.53 -31.85 16.54
CA ALA A 195 9.98 -32.23 17.84
C ALA A 195 8.54 -32.76 17.74
N LEU A 196 7.73 -32.22 16.81
CA LEU A 196 6.32 -32.59 16.63
C LEU A 196 6.11 -33.81 15.71
N GLU A 197 7.17 -34.28 15.04
CA GLU A 197 7.12 -35.38 14.11
C GLU A 197 6.77 -36.71 14.81
N PRO A 198 5.71 -37.41 14.36
CA PRO A 198 5.37 -38.71 14.91
C PRO A 198 6.26 -39.80 14.30
N TRP A 199 7.05 -40.47 15.14
CA TRP A 199 7.88 -41.62 14.77
C TRP A 199 7.09 -42.93 14.82
N GLN A 200 6.14 -43.02 15.76
CA GLN A 200 5.23 -44.14 15.89
C GLN A 200 3.86 -43.64 16.31
N VAL A 201 2.81 -44.22 15.72
CA VAL A 201 1.42 -43.90 16.06
C VAL A 201 0.75 -45.17 16.57
N ILE A 202 0.15 -45.08 17.75
CA ILE A 202 -0.80 -46.08 18.23
C ILE A 202 -2.19 -45.46 18.04
N ASN A 203 -2.94 -46.03 17.09
CA ASN A 203 -4.28 -45.57 16.76
C ASN A 203 -5.23 -45.80 17.95
N SER A 204 -6.22 -44.93 18.10
CA SER A 204 -7.29 -45.11 19.08
C SER A 204 -8.20 -46.27 18.70
N GLU A 205 -8.69 -47.00 19.69
CA GLU A 205 -9.81 -47.94 19.53
C GLU A 205 -11.11 -47.24 20.01
N GLY A 206 -12.11 -47.14 19.13
CA GLY A 206 -13.34 -46.41 19.40
C GLY A 206 -13.10 -44.90 19.66
N ASN A 207 -13.76 -44.35 20.68
CA ASN A 207 -13.61 -42.94 21.11
C ASN A 207 -12.49 -42.75 22.16
N GLY A 208 -11.58 -43.73 22.30
CA GLY A 208 -10.46 -43.65 23.23
C GLY A 208 -9.33 -42.73 22.74
N PRO A 209 -8.36 -42.40 23.61
CA PRO A 209 -7.21 -41.61 23.22
C PRO A 209 -6.25 -42.39 22.30
N TYR A 210 -5.49 -41.68 21.49
CA TYR A 210 -4.40 -42.21 20.67
C TYR A 210 -3.05 -41.73 21.24
N ALA A 211 -1.97 -42.45 20.92
CA ALA A 211 -0.63 -42.09 21.37
C ALA A 211 0.35 -41.91 20.21
N LEU A 212 1.25 -40.93 20.35
CA LEU A 212 2.32 -40.64 19.39
C LEU A 212 3.66 -40.76 20.11
N LYS A 213 4.60 -41.51 19.54
CA LYS A 213 6.01 -41.43 19.90
C LYS A 213 6.65 -40.34 19.06
N THR A 214 7.30 -39.38 19.72
CA THR A 214 8.03 -38.28 19.08
C THR A 214 9.50 -38.33 19.46
N ALA A 215 10.32 -37.45 18.90
CA ALA A 215 11.72 -37.28 19.31
C ALA A 215 11.89 -36.91 20.81
N LEU A 216 10.82 -36.47 21.48
CA LEU A 216 10.82 -36.09 22.89
C LEU A 216 10.21 -37.15 23.81
N GLY A 217 9.66 -38.24 23.26
CA GLY A 217 8.98 -39.30 23.99
C GLY A 217 7.53 -39.49 23.58
N TRP A 218 6.81 -40.29 24.36
CA TRP A 218 5.39 -40.58 24.13
C TRP A 218 4.50 -39.43 24.60
N VAL A 219 3.55 -39.05 23.74
CA VAL A 219 2.43 -38.16 24.07
C VAL A 219 1.11 -38.87 23.80
N VAL A 220 0.08 -38.53 24.58
CA VAL A 220 -1.27 -39.08 24.46
C VAL A 220 -2.24 -37.95 24.18
N ASN A 221 -3.16 -38.16 23.25
CA ASN A 221 -4.14 -37.18 22.82
C ASN A 221 -5.53 -37.82 22.75
N GLY A 222 -6.56 -37.15 23.24
CA GLY A 222 -7.94 -37.63 23.15
C GLY A 222 -8.78 -37.22 24.36
N LEU A 223 -9.99 -37.76 24.47
CA LEU A 223 -10.87 -37.51 25.62
C LEU A 223 -10.74 -38.64 26.63
N SER A 224 -10.67 -38.31 27.92
CA SER A 224 -10.82 -39.28 29.00
C SER A 224 -12.31 -39.49 29.27
N GLN A 225 -12.84 -40.67 28.94
CA GLN A 225 -14.18 -41.06 29.36
C GLN A 225 -14.11 -41.60 30.80
N GLU A 226 -14.50 -40.79 31.79
CA GLU A 226 -14.80 -41.30 33.12
C GLU A 226 -16.31 -41.51 33.25
N THR A 227 -16.75 -42.75 33.08
CA THR A 227 -18.10 -43.17 33.49
C THR A 227 -18.15 -43.26 35.02
N GLY A 228 -18.75 -42.26 35.66
CA GLY A 228 -19.45 -42.36 36.93
C GLY A 228 -18.62 -42.57 38.22
N SER A 229 -18.28 -41.48 38.90
CA SER A 229 -18.51 -41.36 40.34
C SER A 229 -18.60 -39.90 40.76
N CYS A 230 -19.75 -39.56 41.32
CA CYS A 230 -20.11 -38.31 41.98
C CYS A 230 -18.94 -37.62 42.74
N TRP A 231 -18.63 -36.38 42.34
CA TRP A 231 -18.08 -35.36 43.24
C TRP A 231 -19.10 -34.22 43.34
N ILE A 232 -19.97 -34.30 44.34
CA ILE A 232 -20.73 -33.16 44.83
C ILE A 232 -19.73 -32.14 45.39
N GLY A 233 -19.72 -30.92 44.84
CA GLY A 233 -19.15 -29.74 45.49
C GLY A 233 -17.72 -29.33 45.08
N LYS A 234 -17.51 -28.94 43.82
CA LYS A 234 -16.61 -27.84 43.40
C LYS A 234 -16.78 -27.60 41.91
N GLU A 235 -17.19 -26.39 41.52
CA GLU A 235 -17.18 -25.94 40.11
C GLU A 235 -15.76 -26.05 39.55
N VAL A 236 -15.48 -27.09 38.77
CA VAL A 236 -14.26 -27.16 37.96
C VAL A 236 -14.57 -26.47 36.63
N GLN A 237 -14.20 -25.19 36.53
CA GLN A 237 -14.21 -24.44 35.27
C GLN A 237 -13.33 -25.17 34.23
N LEU A 238 -13.94 -25.86 33.26
CA LEU A 238 -13.24 -26.42 32.09
C LEU A 238 -12.75 -25.27 31.20
N ALA A 239 -11.47 -24.92 31.34
CA ALA A 239 -10.80 -23.93 30.48
C ALA A 239 -10.39 -24.57 29.14
N ILE A 240 -11.11 -24.24 28.06
CA ILE A 240 -10.77 -24.64 26.69
C ILE A 240 -9.71 -23.66 26.14
N ALA A 241 -8.50 -24.14 25.84
CA ALA A 241 -7.43 -23.34 25.25
C ALA A 241 -7.35 -23.58 23.72
N VAL A 242 -7.84 -22.63 22.91
CA VAL A 242 -7.62 -22.64 21.45
C VAL A 242 -6.57 -21.58 21.12
N ASN A 243 -5.34 -22.00 20.87
CA ASN A 243 -4.21 -21.10 20.64
C ASN A 243 -3.64 -21.25 19.23
N ARG A 244 -4.18 -20.49 18.26
CA ARG A 244 -3.39 -20.15 17.09
C ARG A 244 -2.47 -18.99 17.45
N ILE A 245 -1.30 -19.29 18.01
CA ILE A 245 -0.29 -18.26 18.34
C ILE A 245 0.58 -18.03 17.11
N SER A 246 0.32 -16.95 16.36
CA SER A 246 1.26 -16.49 15.32
C SER A 246 2.13 -15.36 15.86
N VAL A 247 3.45 -15.51 15.78
CA VAL A 247 4.41 -14.49 16.22
C VAL A 247 5.15 -13.93 15.02
N GLU A 248 4.99 -12.63 14.77
CA GLU A 248 5.71 -11.91 13.72
C GLU A 248 6.45 -10.71 14.32
N SER A 249 7.68 -10.45 13.84
CA SER A 249 8.43 -9.29 14.29
C SER A 249 7.80 -8.02 13.73
N ILE A 250 7.34 -7.13 14.61
CA ILE A 250 6.78 -5.84 14.21
C ILE A 250 7.82 -5.03 13.39
N GLU A 251 9.12 -5.22 13.62
CA GLU A 251 10.19 -4.58 12.83
C GLU A 251 10.15 -4.99 11.35
N HIS A 252 9.92 -6.26 11.04
CA HIS A 252 9.93 -6.76 9.66
C HIS A 252 8.73 -6.22 8.85
N LEU A 253 7.55 -6.16 9.48
CA LEU A 253 6.35 -5.56 8.91
C LEU A 253 6.53 -4.06 8.63
N LEU A 254 7.19 -3.33 9.53
CA LEU A 254 7.49 -1.91 9.33
C LEU A 254 8.50 -1.69 8.21
N VAL A 255 9.49 -2.56 8.03
CA VAL A 255 10.47 -2.47 6.92
C VAL A 255 9.78 -2.70 5.57
N GLN A 256 8.87 -3.68 5.46
CA GLN A 256 8.10 -3.91 4.23
C GLN A 256 7.19 -2.71 3.90
N GLN A 257 6.51 -2.16 4.90
CA GLN A 257 5.68 -0.97 4.75
C GLN A 257 6.54 0.25 4.35
N TYR A 258 7.68 0.45 5.01
CA TYR A 258 8.65 1.49 4.68
C TYR A 258 9.11 1.38 3.23
N ASN A 259 9.53 0.19 2.77
CA ASN A 259 9.95 -0.02 1.39
C ASN A 259 8.85 0.32 0.36
N THR A 260 7.58 0.07 0.70
CA THR A 260 6.42 0.46 -0.13
C THR A 260 6.28 1.98 -0.24
N TYR A 261 6.62 2.73 0.81
CA TYR A 261 6.57 4.20 0.82
C TYR A 261 7.75 4.87 0.10
N PHE A 262 8.90 4.19 -0.03
CA PHE A 262 10.16 4.82 -0.47
C PHE A 262 10.80 4.21 -1.74
N ALA A 263 10.32 3.08 -2.26
CA ALA A 263 10.93 2.47 -3.45
C ALA A 263 10.48 3.12 -4.78
N GLU A 264 11.44 3.76 -5.45
CA GLU A 264 11.54 3.63 -6.91
C GLU A 264 11.83 2.14 -7.19
N ARG A 265 10.89 1.39 -7.75
CA ARG A 265 11.26 0.11 -8.39
C ARG A 265 12.20 0.45 -9.55
N CYS A 266 13.50 0.31 -9.32
CA CYS A 266 14.45 0.00 -10.37
C CYS A 266 14.00 -1.34 -10.99
N SER A 267 13.89 -1.33 -12.31
CA SER A 267 13.97 -2.46 -13.25
C SER A 267 13.68 -3.88 -12.73
N GLU A 268 12.74 -4.52 -13.41
CA GLU A 268 12.49 -5.96 -13.48
C GLU A 268 13.78 -6.81 -13.43
N ASP A 269 13.95 -7.58 -12.36
CA ASP A 269 14.77 -8.79 -12.41
C ASP A 269 13.87 -9.92 -12.94
N LYS A 270 14.22 -10.48 -14.10
CA LYS A 270 13.55 -11.67 -14.63
C LYS A 270 13.97 -12.88 -13.78
N PRO A 271 13.04 -13.71 -13.29
CA PRO A 271 13.37 -14.93 -12.58
C PRO A 271 13.88 -15.99 -13.57
N GLU A 272 15.09 -16.52 -13.33
CA GLU A 272 15.59 -17.75 -13.95
C GLU A 272 15.80 -18.83 -12.89
N MET A 273 15.72 -20.10 -13.31
CA MET A 273 15.88 -21.28 -12.44
C MET A 273 17.32 -21.47 -11.98
N SER A 274 17.50 -21.80 -10.69
CA SER A 274 18.80 -22.13 -10.12
C SER A 274 19.31 -23.51 -10.58
N GLN A 275 20.59 -23.80 -10.39
CA GLN A 275 21.14 -25.12 -10.71
C GLN A 275 20.54 -26.26 -9.87
N ASP A 276 20.08 -25.95 -8.65
CA ASP A 276 19.39 -26.90 -7.77
C ASP A 276 17.99 -27.24 -8.29
N ASP A 277 17.31 -26.29 -8.96
CA ASP A 277 16.00 -26.51 -9.60
C ASP A 277 16.13 -27.42 -10.82
N ARG A 278 17.25 -27.36 -11.55
CA ARG A 278 17.55 -28.30 -12.66
C ARG A 278 17.83 -29.71 -12.13
N GLN A 279 18.49 -29.82 -10.98
CA GLN A 279 18.77 -31.09 -10.31
C GLN A 279 17.49 -31.74 -9.78
N PHE A 280 16.57 -30.94 -9.22
CA PHE A 280 15.25 -31.39 -8.75
C PHE A 280 14.33 -31.89 -9.87
N MET A 281 14.33 -31.24 -11.03
CA MET A 281 13.55 -31.68 -12.20
C MET A 281 14.04 -33.00 -12.80
N SER A 282 15.31 -33.36 -12.59
CA SER A 282 15.85 -34.67 -12.98
C SER A 282 15.36 -35.80 -12.05
N LEU A 283 15.16 -35.49 -10.76
CA LEU A 283 14.69 -36.43 -9.73
C LEU A 283 13.18 -36.69 -9.82
N LYS A 284 12.39 -35.70 -10.26
CA LYS A 284 10.92 -35.82 -10.44
C LYS A 284 10.52 -36.85 -11.50
N ARG A 285 11.44 -37.28 -12.37
CA ARG A 285 11.15 -38.23 -13.47
C ARG A 285 11.08 -39.70 -13.03
N ARG A 286 11.13 -40.03 -11.72
CA ARG A 286 11.48 -41.38 -11.23
C ARG A 286 10.66 -42.05 -10.11
N SER A 287 9.43 -41.65 -9.75
CA SER A 287 8.68 -42.43 -8.72
C SER A 287 7.15 -42.30 -8.76
N MET A 288 6.43 -43.43 -8.60
CA MET A 288 4.97 -43.65 -8.56
C MET A 288 4.54 -44.32 -7.23
N ASN A 289 3.40 -43.88 -6.64
CA ASN A 289 2.49 -44.50 -5.63
C ASN A 289 3.00 -44.78 -4.19
N PRO A 290 2.15 -45.05 -3.14
CA PRO A 290 0.71 -44.80 -2.86
C PRO A 290 0.40 -44.39 -1.37
N ASP A 291 0.08 -43.13 -1.01
CA ASP A 291 -0.44 -42.80 0.35
C ASP A 291 -1.38 -41.56 0.36
N LEU A 292 -2.58 -41.77 -0.20
CA LEU A 292 -3.47 -40.74 -0.76
C LEU A 292 -3.91 -39.57 0.15
N HIS A 293 -3.82 -39.61 1.48
CA HIS A 293 -4.42 -38.58 2.34
C HIS A 293 -3.45 -37.56 2.97
N LYS A 294 -2.25 -38.01 3.40
CA LYS A 294 -1.14 -37.08 3.70
C LYS A 294 -0.59 -36.49 2.40
N ASP A 295 -0.59 -37.31 1.35
CA ASP A 295 -0.24 -36.88 0.01
C ASP A 295 -1.23 -35.84 -0.50
N TYR A 296 -2.54 -35.90 -0.27
CA TYR A 296 -3.45 -34.84 -0.76
C TYR A 296 -3.15 -33.44 -0.19
N LYS A 297 -2.72 -33.34 1.07
CA LYS A 297 -2.43 -32.04 1.72
C LYS A 297 -1.07 -31.48 1.31
N ILE A 298 -0.09 -32.38 1.16
CA ILE A 298 1.24 -32.07 0.61
C ILE A 298 1.12 -31.80 -0.89
N PHE A 299 0.28 -32.54 -1.62
CA PHE A 299 -0.11 -32.36 -3.02
C PHE A 299 -0.82 -31.04 -3.21
N MET A 300 -1.81 -30.65 -2.40
CA MET A 300 -2.44 -29.33 -2.53
C MET A 300 -1.45 -28.19 -2.26
N LYS A 301 -0.55 -28.38 -1.28
CA LYS A 301 0.53 -27.42 -1.02
C LYS A 301 1.55 -27.41 -2.17
N ASP A 302 1.89 -28.57 -2.75
CA ASP A 302 2.76 -28.72 -3.93
C ASP A 302 2.05 -28.29 -5.22
N VAL A 303 0.73 -28.33 -5.30
CA VAL A 303 -0.09 -27.86 -6.41
C VAL A 303 -0.05 -26.35 -6.46
N ILE A 304 -0.12 -25.73 -5.29
CA ILE A 304 0.03 -24.28 -5.12
C ILE A 304 1.49 -23.83 -5.27
N THR A 305 2.48 -24.63 -4.81
CA THR A 305 3.90 -24.22 -4.77
C THR A 305 4.71 -24.69 -5.99
N LYS A 306 4.34 -25.80 -6.66
CA LYS A 306 4.99 -26.39 -7.85
C LYS A 306 4.19 -26.18 -9.16
N GLY A 307 3.13 -25.37 -9.15
CA GLY A 307 2.50 -24.83 -10.37
C GLY A 307 1.34 -25.61 -11.00
N TYR A 308 0.60 -26.44 -10.24
CA TYR A 308 -0.63 -27.08 -10.74
C TYR A 308 -1.89 -26.23 -10.53
N ALA A 309 -1.89 -25.28 -9.58
CA ALA A 309 -2.89 -24.22 -9.46
C ALA A 309 -2.19 -22.88 -9.67
N VAL A 310 -2.27 -22.37 -10.89
CA VAL A 310 -1.61 -21.12 -11.28
C VAL A 310 -2.38 -19.96 -10.66
N GLN A 311 -1.66 -18.99 -10.09
CA GLN A 311 -2.26 -17.71 -9.74
C GLN A 311 -2.83 -17.11 -11.03
N GLY A 312 -4.15 -16.95 -11.08
CA GLY A 312 -4.81 -16.34 -12.23
C GLY A 312 -4.32 -14.90 -12.44
N PRO A 313 -4.55 -14.32 -13.63
CA PRO A 313 -4.24 -12.92 -13.87
C PRO A 313 -4.94 -12.04 -12.83
N ASP A 314 -4.32 -10.92 -12.47
CA ASP A 314 -4.95 -9.93 -11.61
C ASP A 314 -6.08 -9.24 -12.40
N LEU A 315 -7.30 -9.71 -12.16
CA LEU A 315 -8.53 -9.17 -12.73
C LEU A 315 -9.23 -8.21 -11.75
N THR A 316 -8.57 -7.84 -10.65
CA THR A 316 -9.13 -6.87 -9.71
C THR A 316 -9.12 -5.48 -10.34
N ASN A 317 -10.19 -4.71 -10.10
CA ASN A 317 -10.22 -3.34 -10.57
C ASN A 317 -9.21 -2.51 -9.76
N SER A 318 -8.53 -1.59 -10.44
CA SER A 318 -7.71 -0.59 -9.76
C SER A 318 -8.57 0.16 -8.73
N LEU A 319 -8.20 0.08 -7.46
CA LEU A 319 -8.88 0.82 -6.38
C LEU A 319 -9.04 2.31 -6.73
N VAL A 320 -7.98 2.91 -7.26
CA VAL A 320 -7.99 4.31 -7.71
C VAL A 320 -8.99 4.51 -8.85
N GLY A 321 -9.04 3.58 -9.80
CA GLY A 321 -9.99 3.62 -10.90
C GLY A 321 -11.46 3.52 -10.45
N VAL A 322 -11.76 2.60 -9.52
CA VAL A 322 -13.11 2.46 -8.96
C VAL A 322 -13.51 3.72 -8.20
N LEU A 323 -12.62 4.27 -7.36
CA LEU A 323 -12.89 5.51 -6.64
C LEU A 323 -13.11 6.69 -7.58
N ILE A 324 -12.42 6.76 -8.70
CA ILE A 324 -12.60 7.84 -9.67
C ILE A 324 -13.94 7.71 -10.40
N ARG A 325 -14.33 6.51 -10.84
CA ARG A 325 -15.68 6.25 -11.37
C ARG A 325 -16.77 6.58 -10.35
N PHE A 326 -16.54 6.18 -9.10
CA PHE A 326 -17.41 6.49 -7.98
C PHE A 326 -17.56 8.00 -7.75
N ARG A 327 -16.70 8.84 -8.31
CA ARG A 327 -16.80 10.31 -8.26
C ARG A 327 -17.42 10.95 -9.51
N GLN A 328 -17.70 10.19 -10.58
CA GLN A 328 -18.11 10.77 -11.87
C GLN A 328 -19.52 11.35 -11.87
N GLU A 329 -20.48 10.62 -11.29
CA GLU A 329 -21.90 10.97 -11.37
C GLU A 329 -22.47 11.53 -10.06
N PRO A 330 -23.52 12.38 -10.09
CA PRO A 330 -24.11 12.98 -8.90
C PRO A 330 -24.72 11.97 -7.92
N VAL A 331 -25.21 10.85 -8.43
CA VAL A 331 -25.73 9.76 -7.60
C VAL A 331 -24.69 8.66 -7.51
N ALA A 332 -24.26 8.38 -6.29
CA ALA A 332 -23.36 7.30 -5.94
C ALA A 332 -24.15 6.11 -5.41
N LEU A 333 -23.67 4.92 -5.72
CA LEU A 333 -24.27 3.66 -5.31
C LEU A 333 -23.17 2.67 -4.97
N MET A 334 -23.33 1.96 -3.85
CA MET A 334 -22.47 0.86 -3.48
C MET A 334 -23.30 -0.32 -3.01
N ALA A 335 -22.80 -1.52 -3.28
CA ALA A 335 -23.33 -2.78 -2.78
C ALA A 335 -22.21 -3.81 -2.67
N ASP A 336 -22.43 -4.79 -1.80
CA ASP A 336 -21.60 -5.97 -1.65
C ASP A 336 -22.23 -7.15 -2.41
N ILE A 337 -21.42 -7.91 -3.13
CA ILE A 337 -21.87 -9.20 -3.67
C ILE A 337 -21.83 -10.23 -2.54
N GLU A 338 -22.98 -10.79 -2.20
CA GLU A 338 -23.07 -11.80 -1.16
C GLU A 338 -22.30 -13.05 -1.59
N SER A 339 -21.24 -13.37 -0.83
CA SER A 339 -20.55 -14.65 -0.95
C SER A 339 -20.05 -14.94 -2.38
N ILE A 340 -19.47 -13.96 -3.07
CA ILE A 340 -19.10 -14.01 -4.50
C ILE A 340 -18.40 -15.31 -4.94
N PHE A 341 -17.48 -15.84 -4.14
CA PHE A 341 -16.75 -17.07 -4.47
C PHE A 341 -17.67 -18.29 -4.58
N TYR A 342 -18.67 -18.39 -3.70
CA TYR A 342 -19.62 -19.50 -3.69
C TYR A 342 -20.67 -19.40 -4.80
N ARG A 343 -20.72 -18.29 -5.55
CA ARG A 343 -21.60 -18.14 -6.71
C ARG A 343 -20.98 -18.65 -8.01
N VAL A 344 -19.68 -18.98 -8.01
CA VAL A 344 -18.96 -19.39 -9.20
C VAL A 344 -18.60 -20.86 -9.12
N LYS A 345 -19.12 -21.65 -10.06
CA LYS A 345 -18.82 -23.09 -10.16
C LYS A 345 -17.39 -23.33 -10.61
N VAL A 346 -16.80 -24.39 -10.09
CA VAL A 346 -15.50 -24.91 -10.51
C VAL A 346 -15.75 -25.91 -11.64
N PRO A 347 -14.94 -25.92 -12.72
CA PRO A 347 -15.09 -26.92 -13.77
C PRO A 347 -15.05 -28.35 -13.20
N ASP A 348 -15.89 -29.25 -13.71
CA ASP A 348 -16.00 -30.61 -13.15
C ASP A 348 -14.66 -31.36 -13.11
N LYS A 349 -13.81 -31.14 -14.12
CA LYS A 349 -12.44 -31.67 -14.20
C LYS A 349 -11.50 -31.19 -13.09
N ASP A 350 -11.80 -30.04 -12.49
CA ASP A 350 -10.98 -29.37 -11.47
C ASP A 350 -11.63 -29.46 -10.07
N ALA A 351 -12.91 -29.84 -9.99
CA ALA A 351 -13.67 -29.93 -8.75
C ALA A 351 -13.11 -30.99 -7.79
N ASP A 352 -12.55 -32.07 -8.34
CA ASP A 352 -11.92 -33.14 -7.55
C ASP A 352 -10.63 -32.67 -6.85
N LEU A 353 -10.02 -31.55 -7.31
CA LEU A 353 -8.91 -30.90 -6.60
C LEU A 353 -9.37 -30.13 -5.36
N LEU A 354 -10.67 -29.98 -5.15
CA LEU A 354 -11.28 -29.28 -4.01
C LEU A 354 -12.08 -30.24 -3.11
N CYS A 355 -11.77 -31.53 -3.16
CA CYS A 355 -12.30 -32.53 -2.24
C CYS A 355 -11.90 -32.27 -0.79
N PHE A 356 -12.81 -32.55 0.12
CA PHE A 356 -12.62 -32.55 1.56
C PHE A 356 -13.44 -33.68 2.19
N LEU A 357 -12.97 -34.19 3.33
CA LEU A 357 -13.66 -35.22 4.06
C LEU A 357 -14.54 -34.63 5.16
N TRP A 358 -15.68 -35.26 5.41
CA TRP A 358 -16.65 -34.85 6.42
C TRP A 358 -17.31 -36.03 7.09
N TRP A 359 -17.60 -35.89 8.38
CA TRP A 359 -18.45 -36.82 9.12
C TRP A 359 -19.85 -36.20 9.24
N PRO A 360 -20.90 -36.83 8.67
CA PRO A 360 -22.27 -36.35 8.79
C PRO A 360 -22.64 -36.11 10.27
N GLU A 361 -23.30 -34.98 10.53
CA GLU A 361 -23.73 -34.55 11.88
C GLU A 361 -22.60 -34.44 12.93
N GLY A 362 -21.33 -34.49 12.49
CA GLY A 362 -20.18 -34.53 13.39
C GLY A 362 -20.03 -35.87 14.13
N ASP A 363 -20.77 -36.90 13.72
CA ASP A 363 -20.71 -38.24 14.30
C ASP A 363 -19.58 -39.05 13.66
N LEU A 364 -18.52 -39.28 14.43
CA LEU A 364 -17.34 -40.04 14.00
C LEU A 364 -17.63 -41.54 13.84
N ALA A 365 -18.76 -42.04 14.35
CA ALA A 365 -19.19 -43.42 14.17
C ALA A 365 -19.84 -43.67 12.79
N GLN A 366 -20.26 -42.62 12.10
CA GLN A 366 -20.75 -42.73 10.73
C GLN A 366 -19.58 -42.86 9.74
N PRO A 367 -19.81 -43.54 8.60
CA PRO A 367 -18.78 -43.67 7.57
C PRO A 367 -18.32 -42.29 7.10
N LEU A 368 -17.01 -42.14 6.97
CA LEU A 368 -16.37 -40.94 6.44
C LEU A 368 -16.90 -40.66 5.03
N VAL A 369 -17.52 -39.50 4.84
CA VAL A 369 -18.06 -39.10 3.55
C VAL A 369 -17.10 -38.12 2.87
N GLU A 370 -16.78 -38.39 1.62
CA GLU A 370 -16.03 -37.47 0.77
C GLU A 370 -16.99 -36.49 0.10
N TYR A 371 -16.74 -35.20 0.33
CA TYR A 371 -17.42 -34.13 -0.37
C TYR A 371 -16.43 -33.42 -1.28
N ARG A 372 -16.95 -32.84 -2.36
CA ARG A 372 -16.18 -31.94 -3.22
C ARG A 372 -16.82 -30.58 -3.28
N MET A 373 -15.99 -29.55 -3.23
CA MET A 373 -16.48 -28.19 -3.49
C MET A 373 -16.70 -28.03 -4.98
N VAL A 374 -17.95 -27.86 -5.37
CA VAL A 374 -18.34 -27.54 -6.76
C VAL A 374 -18.26 -26.05 -7.05
N VAL A 375 -17.84 -25.23 -6.07
CA VAL A 375 -17.72 -23.77 -6.15
C VAL A 375 -16.38 -23.29 -5.59
N TYR A 376 -15.93 -22.11 -6.02
CA TYR A 376 -14.67 -21.54 -5.55
C TYR A 376 -14.73 -21.19 -4.05
N LEU A 377 -13.61 -21.41 -3.36
CA LEU A 377 -13.49 -21.23 -1.91
C LEU A 377 -12.68 -20.00 -1.52
N PHE A 378 -12.96 -19.46 -0.32
CA PHE A 378 -12.20 -18.36 0.25
C PHE A 378 -10.77 -18.81 0.63
N GLY A 379 -9.76 -18.05 0.20
CA GLY A 379 -8.35 -18.31 0.52
C GLY A 379 -7.58 -19.16 -0.51
N ALA A 380 -8.24 -19.67 -1.55
CA ALA A 380 -7.54 -20.23 -2.70
C ALA A 380 -6.99 -19.10 -3.59
N THR A 381 -5.78 -19.29 -4.12
CA THR A 381 -5.03 -18.28 -4.89
C THR A 381 -5.67 -17.94 -6.23
N SER A 382 -6.40 -18.88 -6.84
CA SER A 382 -7.12 -18.71 -8.10
C SER A 382 -8.53 -18.12 -7.93
N SER A 383 -9.15 -18.25 -6.76
CA SER A 383 -10.54 -17.83 -6.52
C SER A 383 -10.81 -16.35 -6.83
N PRO A 384 -9.95 -15.38 -6.43
CA PRO A 384 -10.17 -13.97 -6.76
C PRO A 384 -10.24 -13.72 -8.27
N SER A 385 -9.32 -14.29 -9.03
CA SER A 385 -9.28 -14.13 -10.49
C SER A 385 -10.48 -14.81 -11.16
N CYS A 386 -10.80 -16.05 -10.78
CA CYS A 386 -11.91 -16.80 -11.40
C CYS A 386 -13.27 -16.14 -11.10
N ALA A 387 -13.48 -15.70 -9.85
CA ALA A 387 -14.71 -15.00 -9.49
C ALA A 387 -14.85 -13.65 -10.18
N SER A 388 -13.74 -12.91 -10.29
CA SER A 388 -13.72 -11.64 -11.04
C SER A 388 -13.96 -11.85 -12.53
N TYR A 389 -13.42 -12.92 -13.11
CA TYR A 389 -13.66 -13.29 -14.51
C TYR A 389 -15.13 -13.64 -14.75
N ALA A 390 -15.71 -14.51 -13.92
CA ALA A 390 -17.12 -14.90 -14.02
C ALA A 390 -18.04 -13.68 -13.93
N LEU A 391 -17.81 -12.80 -12.95
CA LEU A 391 -18.59 -11.56 -12.81
C LEU A 391 -18.47 -10.65 -14.04
N ARG A 392 -17.24 -10.45 -14.56
CA ARG A 392 -17.02 -9.66 -15.78
C ARG A 392 -17.69 -10.30 -16.98
N ARG A 393 -17.58 -11.62 -17.13
CA ARG A 393 -18.12 -12.36 -18.25
C ARG A 393 -19.64 -12.33 -18.26
N THR A 394 -20.28 -12.51 -17.10
CA THR A 394 -21.73 -12.31 -16.94
C THR A 394 -22.14 -10.89 -17.37
N ALA A 395 -21.37 -9.88 -16.98
CA ALA A 395 -21.66 -8.51 -17.38
C ALA A 395 -21.46 -8.27 -18.89
N GLU A 396 -20.46 -8.89 -19.51
CA GLU A 396 -20.21 -8.83 -20.96
C GLU A 396 -21.30 -9.56 -21.75
N ASP A 397 -21.67 -10.78 -21.36
CA ASP A 397 -22.65 -11.60 -22.05
C ASP A 397 -24.04 -10.94 -22.09
N ALA A 398 -24.39 -10.17 -21.06
CA ALA A 398 -25.63 -9.40 -21.04
C ALA A 398 -25.54 -7.98 -21.60
N SER A 399 -24.33 -7.50 -21.92
CA SER A 399 -24.13 -6.11 -22.39
C SER A 399 -24.82 -5.82 -23.73
N HIS A 400 -25.27 -6.85 -24.46
CA HIS A 400 -26.06 -6.73 -25.68
C HIS A 400 -27.55 -6.44 -25.44
N GLU A 401 -28.08 -6.67 -24.24
CA GLU A 401 -29.51 -6.56 -23.91
C GLU A 401 -29.84 -5.42 -22.92
N VAL A 402 -28.82 -4.80 -22.31
CA VAL A 402 -28.98 -3.95 -21.12
C VAL A 402 -28.89 -2.46 -21.45
N THR A 403 -29.96 -1.71 -21.10
CA THR A 403 -29.96 -0.25 -21.01
C THR A 403 -29.21 0.23 -19.76
N GLN A 404 -28.78 1.49 -19.73
CA GLN A 404 -27.92 2.07 -18.67
C GLN A 404 -28.61 2.25 -17.28
N GLU A 405 -29.68 1.50 -17.00
CA GLU A 405 -30.48 1.66 -15.78
C GLU A 405 -30.02 0.77 -14.62
N LEU A 406 -30.26 1.27 -13.41
CA LEU A 406 -29.96 0.60 -12.14
C LEU A 406 -30.64 -0.77 -12.05
N VAL A 407 -31.91 -0.82 -12.46
CA VAL A 407 -32.75 -2.02 -12.44
C VAL A 407 -32.15 -3.10 -13.33
N ASP A 408 -31.64 -2.73 -14.50
CA ASP A 408 -31.01 -3.68 -15.41
C ASP A 408 -29.72 -4.24 -14.85
N THR A 409 -28.93 -3.44 -14.10
CA THR A 409 -27.70 -3.91 -13.44
C THR A 409 -28.00 -4.90 -12.30
N VAL A 410 -29.08 -4.66 -11.54
CA VAL A 410 -29.52 -5.58 -10.47
C VAL A 410 -30.08 -6.86 -11.06
N ASN A 411 -30.92 -6.75 -12.10
CA ASN A 411 -31.48 -7.89 -12.81
C ASN A 411 -30.41 -8.72 -13.50
N LEU A 412 -29.41 -8.06 -14.08
CA LEU A 412 -28.23 -8.69 -14.67
C LEU A 412 -27.44 -9.51 -13.65
N CYS A 413 -27.04 -8.88 -12.54
CA CYS A 413 -26.32 -9.58 -11.49
C CYS A 413 -27.14 -10.77 -10.97
N SER A 414 -28.44 -10.56 -10.76
CA SER A 414 -29.35 -11.61 -10.29
C SER A 414 -29.53 -12.74 -11.31
N GLY A 415 -29.64 -12.44 -12.61
CA GLY A 415 -29.70 -13.41 -13.70
C GLY A 415 -28.42 -14.25 -13.83
N GLY A 416 -27.28 -13.67 -13.47
CA GLY A 416 -26.00 -14.38 -13.32
C GLY A 416 -25.81 -15.09 -11.98
N GLY A 417 -26.80 -15.08 -11.07
CA GLY A 417 -26.72 -15.68 -9.75
C GLY A 417 -25.91 -14.88 -8.71
N PHE A 418 -25.53 -13.63 -9.02
CA PHE A 418 -24.85 -12.71 -8.12
C PHE A 418 -25.87 -11.80 -7.40
N HIS A 419 -26.11 -12.08 -6.12
CA HIS A 419 -27.02 -11.27 -5.31
C HIS A 419 -26.26 -10.10 -4.68
N LEU A 420 -26.77 -8.89 -4.91
CA LEU A 420 -26.23 -7.65 -4.37
C LEU A 420 -26.96 -7.29 -3.07
N THR A 421 -26.18 -7.05 -2.03
CA THR A 421 -26.66 -6.77 -0.66
C THR A 421 -25.92 -5.57 -0.07
N LYS A 422 -26.36 -5.11 1.10
CA LYS A 422 -25.81 -3.94 1.81
C LYS A 422 -25.78 -2.69 0.94
N TRP A 423 -26.86 -2.44 0.22
CA TRP A 423 -26.97 -1.26 -0.64
C TRP A 423 -26.86 0.04 0.16
N ILE A 424 -26.15 0.99 -0.43
CA ILE A 424 -26.07 2.35 0.05
C ILE A 424 -25.97 3.36 -1.09
N SER A 425 -26.58 4.53 -0.92
CA SER A 425 -26.54 5.65 -1.87
C SER A 425 -26.62 6.99 -1.13
N ASN A 426 -26.15 8.06 -1.76
CA ASN A 426 -26.42 9.44 -1.33
C ASN A 426 -27.81 9.94 -1.76
N SER A 427 -28.52 9.22 -2.63
CA SER A 427 -29.88 9.58 -3.05
C SER A 427 -30.93 8.82 -2.26
N ARG A 428 -31.74 9.53 -1.49
CA ARG A 428 -32.89 8.97 -0.76
C ARG A 428 -33.90 8.30 -1.70
N ALA A 429 -34.14 8.88 -2.88
CA ALA A 429 -35.04 8.31 -3.88
C ALA A 429 -34.57 6.92 -4.34
N VAL A 430 -33.26 6.77 -4.56
CA VAL A 430 -32.66 5.48 -4.95
C VAL A 430 -32.63 4.49 -3.79
N LEU A 431 -32.39 4.94 -2.56
CA LEU A 431 -32.49 4.06 -1.38
C LEU A 431 -33.92 3.55 -1.18
N SER A 432 -34.93 4.41 -1.37
CA SER A 432 -36.34 4.05 -1.25
C SER A 432 -36.77 3.01 -2.30
N SER A 433 -36.18 2.99 -3.49
CA SER A 433 -36.48 1.98 -4.51
C SER A 433 -35.85 0.61 -4.23
N ILE A 434 -34.92 0.50 -3.29
CA ILE A 434 -34.23 -0.76 -2.95
C ILE A 434 -34.97 -1.46 -1.80
N PRO A 435 -35.21 -2.78 -1.88
CA PRO A 435 -35.83 -3.55 -0.80
C PRO A 435 -35.09 -3.42 0.53
N ILE A 436 -35.83 -3.33 1.64
CA ILE A 436 -35.27 -3.04 2.98
C ILE A 436 -34.28 -4.13 3.41
N GLU A 437 -34.60 -5.38 3.10
CA GLU A 437 -33.80 -6.57 3.36
C GLU A 437 -32.39 -6.49 2.76
N ASP A 438 -32.22 -5.80 1.64
CA ASP A 438 -30.95 -5.69 0.91
C ASP A 438 -30.16 -4.42 1.25
N ARG A 439 -30.73 -3.48 2.02
CA ARG A 439 -30.03 -2.24 2.46
C ARG A 439 -28.92 -2.54 3.46
N ALA A 440 -27.94 -1.64 3.57
CA ALA A 440 -26.92 -1.70 4.62
C ALA A 440 -27.56 -1.62 6.01
N LYS A 441 -27.00 -2.32 7.02
CA LYS A 441 -27.61 -2.43 8.37
C LYS A 441 -27.87 -1.06 8.99
N GLU A 442 -26.95 -0.15 8.76
CA GLU A 442 -26.96 1.24 9.20
C GLU A 442 -28.06 2.07 8.55
N VAL A 443 -28.73 1.56 7.51
CA VAL A 443 -29.80 2.23 6.74
C VAL A 443 -31.14 1.48 6.83
N LYS A 444 -31.15 0.21 7.28
CA LYS A 444 -32.36 -0.63 7.34
C LYS A 444 -33.47 -0.03 8.20
N ASP A 445 -33.09 0.51 9.36
CA ASP A 445 -34.02 1.01 10.37
C ASP A 445 -34.17 2.54 10.33
N LEU A 446 -33.60 3.22 9.32
CA LEU A 446 -33.76 4.67 9.18
C LEU A 446 -35.09 5.03 8.53
N ASP A 447 -35.80 5.97 9.16
CA ASP A 447 -36.83 6.73 8.48
C ASP A 447 -36.17 7.68 7.47
N LEU A 448 -36.16 7.28 6.20
CA LEU A 448 -35.56 8.02 5.09
C LEU A 448 -36.18 9.41 4.88
N SER A 449 -37.36 9.70 5.44
CA SER A 449 -38.05 10.98 5.27
C SER A 449 -37.58 12.06 6.26
N HIS A 450 -37.11 11.67 7.45
CA HIS A 450 -36.76 12.60 8.53
C HIS A 450 -35.35 12.39 9.13
N SER A 451 -34.69 11.27 8.84
CA SER A 451 -33.39 10.91 9.44
C SER A 451 -32.20 11.30 8.57
N ILE A 452 -31.08 11.64 9.21
CA ILE A 452 -29.78 11.95 8.57
C ILE A 452 -29.12 10.64 8.12
N LEU A 453 -28.68 10.56 6.86
CA LEU A 453 -28.01 9.39 6.31
C LEU A 453 -26.63 9.14 6.96
N PRO A 454 -26.19 7.88 7.08
CA PRO A 454 -25.01 7.52 7.85
C PRO A 454 -23.68 7.89 7.18
N MET A 455 -22.63 7.89 8.01
CA MET A 455 -21.23 8.00 7.59
C MET A 455 -20.65 6.62 7.34
N GLU A 456 -20.08 6.40 6.15
CA GLU A 456 -19.66 5.08 5.70
C GLU A 456 -18.25 5.06 5.14
N ARG A 457 -17.74 3.86 4.84
CA ARG A 457 -16.42 3.68 4.21
C ARG A 457 -16.56 3.23 2.75
N ALA A 458 -16.39 4.17 1.83
CA ALA A 458 -16.26 3.89 0.40
C ALA A 458 -14.84 3.39 0.09
N LEU A 459 -14.67 2.06 -0.03
CA LEU A 459 -13.38 1.40 -0.34
C LEU A 459 -12.23 1.84 0.59
N GLY A 460 -12.55 2.05 1.87
CA GLY A 460 -11.63 2.47 2.92
C GLY A 460 -11.57 3.99 3.16
N VAL A 461 -12.11 4.83 2.27
CA VAL A 461 -12.22 6.29 2.45
C VAL A 461 -13.53 6.62 3.16
N GLN A 462 -13.52 7.51 4.14
CA GLN A 462 -14.74 7.90 4.84
C GLN A 462 -15.59 8.84 3.98
N TRP A 463 -16.86 8.51 3.81
CA TRP A 463 -17.82 9.19 2.95
C TRP A 463 -19.11 9.49 3.75
N SER A 464 -19.49 10.76 3.77
CA SER A 464 -20.78 11.22 4.29
C SER A 464 -21.80 11.10 3.17
N THR A 465 -22.76 10.18 3.31
CA THR A 465 -23.79 9.96 2.28
C THR A 465 -24.82 11.09 2.23
N GLU A 466 -25.09 11.73 3.36
CA GLU A 466 -26.01 12.88 3.45
C GLU A 466 -25.51 14.08 2.64
N THR A 467 -24.25 14.48 2.86
CA THR A 467 -23.66 15.68 2.25
C THR A 467 -22.89 15.40 0.97
N ASP A 468 -22.73 14.12 0.62
CA ASP A 468 -21.93 13.63 -0.50
C ASP A 468 -20.46 14.09 -0.50
N MET A 469 -19.84 14.07 0.69
CA MET A 469 -18.48 14.55 0.91
C MET A 469 -17.57 13.45 1.44
N PHE A 470 -16.35 13.37 0.92
CA PHE A 470 -15.26 12.65 1.60
C PHE A 470 -14.78 13.43 2.81
N THR A 471 -14.54 12.70 3.90
CA THR A 471 -14.06 13.25 5.17
C THR A 471 -12.86 12.44 5.66
N PHE A 472 -12.06 13.02 6.56
CA PHE A 472 -10.85 12.38 7.06
C PHE A 472 -10.78 12.49 8.58
N LYS A 473 -11.27 11.46 9.29
CA LYS A 473 -11.09 11.37 10.74
C LYS A 473 -9.82 10.59 11.07
N VAL A 474 -8.81 11.29 11.60
CA VAL A 474 -7.60 10.66 12.13
C VAL A 474 -7.73 10.56 13.65
N GLN A 475 -7.82 9.33 14.16
CA GLN A 475 -7.72 9.09 15.59
C GLN A 475 -6.25 9.09 15.99
N ILE A 476 -5.78 10.19 16.56
CA ILE A 476 -4.42 10.30 17.08
C ILE A 476 -4.35 9.53 18.39
N GLN A 477 -3.85 8.29 18.33
CA GLN A 477 -3.41 7.60 19.53
C GLN A 477 -2.06 8.21 19.93
N ALA A 478 -1.93 8.69 21.17
CA ALA A 478 -0.66 9.15 21.71
C ALA A 478 0.36 8.00 21.65
N LYS A 479 1.26 8.04 20.67
CA LYS A 479 2.35 7.09 20.51
C LYS A 479 3.65 7.81 20.84
N GLN A 480 4.58 7.08 21.45
CA GLN A 480 5.92 7.59 21.76
C GLN A 480 6.57 8.17 20.49
N SER A 481 7.30 9.28 20.64
CA SER A 481 8.07 9.99 19.61
C SER A 481 9.26 9.14 19.09
N THR A 482 8.94 7.99 18.53
CA THR A 482 9.86 7.00 17.97
C THR A 482 9.57 6.87 16.49
N ARG A 483 10.56 6.41 15.72
CA ARG A 483 10.39 6.15 14.28
C ARG A 483 9.21 5.20 14.00
N ARG A 484 9.00 4.19 14.87
CA ARG A 484 7.83 3.28 14.82
C ARG A 484 6.52 4.02 15.07
N GLY A 485 6.47 4.87 16.11
CA GLY A 485 5.30 5.68 16.43
C GLY A 485 4.87 6.55 15.25
N ILE A 486 5.81 7.28 14.67
CA ILE A 486 5.60 8.15 13.51
C ILE A 486 5.09 7.34 12.31
N LEU A 487 5.77 6.24 11.94
CA LEU A 487 5.38 5.42 10.80
C LEU A 487 3.97 4.85 10.96
N SER A 488 3.61 4.43 12.18
CA SER A 488 2.28 3.91 12.46
C SER A 488 1.18 4.97 12.27
N VAL A 489 1.43 6.21 12.69
CA VAL A 489 0.47 7.32 12.49
C VAL A 489 0.39 7.69 11.02
N VAL A 490 1.52 7.86 10.32
CA VAL A 490 1.55 8.16 8.88
C VAL A 490 0.81 7.09 8.07
N SER A 491 0.95 5.82 8.46
CA SER A 491 0.31 4.69 7.77
C SER A 491 -1.17 4.54 8.08
N SER A 492 -1.65 5.14 9.18
CA SER A 492 -3.09 5.18 9.49
C SER A 492 -3.87 6.13 8.57
N ILE A 493 -3.17 7.05 7.89
CA ILE A 493 -3.77 7.98 6.94
C ILE A 493 -4.00 7.23 5.63
N TYR A 494 -5.26 6.85 5.41
CA TYR A 494 -5.69 6.21 4.17
C TYR A 494 -6.14 7.27 3.14
N ASP A 495 -5.29 7.53 2.14
CA ASP A 495 -5.52 8.52 1.09
C ASP A 495 -5.14 7.96 -0.30
N PRO A 496 -5.99 7.13 -0.91
CA PRO A 496 -5.70 6.50 -2.20
C PRO A 496 -5.68 7.48 -3.38
N LEU A 497 -6.40 8.60 -3.29
CA LEU A 497 -6.49 9.63 -4.34
C LEU A 497 -5.50 10.78 -4.16
N GLY A 498 -4.82 10.88 -3.02
CA GLY A 498 -3.81 11.91 -2.77
C GLY A 498 -4.35 13.28 -2.38
N PHE A 499 -5.57 13.36 -1.83
CA PHE A 499 -6.12 14.65 -1.35
C PHE A 499 -5.27 15.25 -0.23
N LEU A 500 -4.69 14.40 0.61
CA LEU A 500 -3.87 14.74 1.76
C LEU A 500 -2.38 14.71 1.43
N ALA A 501 -2.00 14.59 0.15
CA ALA A 501 -0.61 14.56 -0.29
C ALA A 501 0.27 15.71 0.28
N PRO A 502 -0.22 16.96 0.40
CA PRO A 502 0.55 18.04 1.02
C PRO A 502 0.79 17.86 2.52
N VAL A 503 -0.12 17.18 3.23
CA VAL A 503 0.01 16.89 4.66
C VAL A 503 0.86 15.65 4.90
N VAL A 504 0.73 14.63 4.04
CA VAL A 504 1.46 13.37 4.17
C VAL A 504 2.94 13.51 3.79
N LEU A 505 3.28 14.40 2.84
CA LEU A 505 4.65 14.55 2.33
C LEU A 505 5.67 15.00 3.40
N PRO A 506 5.41 16.04 4.23
CA PRO A 506 6.28 16.41 5.34
C PRO A 506 6.53 15.26 6.33
N ALA A 507 5.52 14.47 6.65
CA ALA A 507 5.67 13.34 7.55
C ALA A 507 6.53 12.21 6.96
N LYS A 508 6.38 11.95 5.65
CA LYS A 508 7.28 11.03 4.93
C LYS A 508 8.71 11.57 4.86
N GLN A 509 8.88 12.89 4.74
CA GLN A 509 10.20 13.53 4.78
C GLN A 509 10.85 13.40 6.16
N LEU A 510 10.09 13.61 7.24
CA LEU A 510 10.54 13.36 8.61
C LEU A 510 11.00 11.91 8.79
N LEU A 511 10.19 10.94 8.36
CA LEU A 511 10.56 9.52 8.37
C LEU A 511 11.86 9.25 7.60
N ARG A 512 12.06 9.86 6.43
CA ARG A 512 13.31 9.74 5.66
C ARG A 512 14.50 10.31 6.43
N ASN A 513 14.34 11.46 7.10
CA ASN A 513 15.42 12.10 7.85
C ASN A 513 15.85 11.25 9.04
N LEU A 514 14.90 10.70 9.81
CA LEU A 514 15.18 9.79 10.93
C LEU A 514 15.95 8.53 10.52
N CYS A 515 15.93 8.17 9.25
CA CYS A 515 16.72 7.05 8.74
C CYS A 515 18.20 7.39 8.54
N LYS A 516 18.53 8.68 8.37
CA LYS A 516 19.93 9.16 8.27
C LYS A 516 20.64 9.04 9.61
N ASP A 517 19.90 9.21 10.70
CA ASP A 517 20.46 9.24 12.06
C ASP A 517 20.89 7.84 12.54
N LYS A 518 20.63 6.79 11.76
CA LYS A 518 20.97 5.37 12.05
C LYS A 518 20.49 4.86 13.44
N LYS A 519 19.54 5.57 14.07
CA LYS A 519 18.89 5.17 15.31
C LYS A 519 17.95 3.97 15.12
N GLY A 520 17.75 3.22 16.19
CA GLY A 520 16.79 2.11 16.27
C GLY A 520 15.33 2.56 16.08
N TRP A 521 14.43 1.61 15.78
CA TRP A 521 13.02 1.91 15.50
C TRP A 521 12.23 2.43 16.71
N ASP A 522 12.66 2.05 17.92
CA ASP A 522 12.01 2.36 19.20
C ASP A 522 12.84 3.34 20.05
N GLU A 523 13.90 3.92 19.48
CA GLU A 523 14.69 4.96 20.12
C GLU A 523 14.02 6.32 19.96
N GLU A 524 14.18 7.18 20.98
CA GLU A 524 13.68 8.55 20.95
C GLU A 524 14.41 9.38 19.88
N ILE A 525 13.62 10.16 19.15
CA ILE A 525 14.10 11.07 18.11
C ILE A 525 14.80 12.28 18.74
N GLN A 526 15.58 13.01 17.95
CA GLN A 526 16.21 14.25 18.43
C GLN A 526 15.15 15.35 18.64
N GLU A 527 15.43 16.26 19.57
CA GLU A 527 14.52 17.33 20.00
C GLU A 527 14.07 18.23 18.82
N ASP A 528 14.94 18.45 17.82
CA ASP A 528 14.62 19.24 16.62
C ASP A 528 13.62 18.54 15.67
N GLN A 529 13.66 17.20 15.60
CA GLN A 529 12.72 16.40 14.82
C GLN A 529 11.42 16.16 15.60
N GLU A 530 11.49 16.13 16.93
CA GLU A 530 10.33 16.03 17.81
C GLU A 530 9.44 17.27 17.72
N GLN A 531 10.03 18.48 17.71
CA GLN A 531 9.23 19.69 17.52
C GLN A 531 8.46 19.66 16.19
N LYS A 532 9.12 19.31 15.09
CA LYS A 532 8.48 19.17 13.76
C LYS A 532 7.38 18.11 13.75
N TRP A 533 7.56 17.04 14.52
CA TRP A 533 6.56 15.98 14.67
C TRP A 533 5.33 16.49 15.42
N CYS A 534 5.51 17.21 16.53
CA CYS A 534 4.45 17.81 17.33
C CYS A 534 3.67 18.86 16.52
N ASP A 535 4.37 19.72 15.78
CA ASP A 535 3.75 20.72 14.90
C ASP A 535 2.88 20.04 13.83
N TRP A 536 3.41 19.00 13.19
CA TRP A 536 2.65 18.23 12.20
C TRP A 536 1.44 17.50 12.80
N LEU A 537 1.55 16.94 14.00
CA LEU A 537 0.43 16.30 14.71
C LEU A 537 -0.70 17.30 15.03
N SER A 538 -0.34 18.53 15.40
CA SER A 538 -1.30 19.62 15.62
C SER A 538 -2.03 19.98 14.32
N ASP A 539 -1.30 20.08 13.21
CA ASP A 539 -1.91 20.30 11.88
C ASP A 539 -2.81 19.14 11.44
N LEU A 540 -2.47 17.91 11.81
CA LEU A 540 -3.26 16.73 11.48
C LEU A 540 -4.67 16.77 12.09
N GLN A 541 -4.84 17.36 13.28
CA GLN A 541 -6.15 17.50 13.91
C GLN A 541 -7.10 18.38 13.08
N LYS A 542 -6.55 19.34 12.32
CA LYS A 542 -7.32 20.24 11.44
C LYS A 542 -7.97 19.47 10.27
N LEU A 543 -7.44 18.29 9.90
CA LEU A 543 -8.02 17.45 8.84
C LEU A 543 -9.43 16.96 9.14
N SER A 544 -9.82 16.88 10.43
CA SER A 544 -11.19 16.52 10.81
C SER A 544 -12.26 17.45 10.23
N ARG A 545 -11.87 18.69 9.88
CA ARG A 545 -12.74 19.71 9.27
C ARG A 545 -12.58 19.79 7.75
N PHE A 546 -11.59 19.10 7.19
CA PHE A 546 -11.33 19.10 5.76
C PHE A 546 -12.28 18.11 5.06
N THR A 547 -13.02 18.61 4.07
CA THR A 547 -13.98 17.83 3.29
C THR A 547 -13.76 18.07 1.81
N VAL A 548 -14.03 17.04 1.01
CA VAL A 548 -13.88 17.11 -0.45
C VAL A 548 -15.14 16.55 -1.10
N PRO A 549 -15.75 17.26 -2.08
CA PRO A 549 -16.87 16.72 -2.84
C PRO A 549 -16.52 15.38 -3.47
N ARG A 550 -17.37 14.38 -3.27
CA ARG A 550 -17.24 13.10 -3.98
C ARG A 550 -17.42 13.38 -5.48
N CYS A 551 -18.57 13.91 -5.88
CA CYS A 551 -18.88 14.20 -7.27
C CYS A 551 -17.92 15.24 -7.87
N ILE A 552 -17.34 14.94 -9.04
CA ILE A 552 -16.51 15.90 -9.79
C ILE A 552 -17.35 16.94 -10.54
N LYS A 553 -18.64 16.66 -10.77
CA LYS A 553 -19.58 17.57 -11.43
C LYS A 553 -20.36 18.36 -10.37
N PRO A 554 -20.57 19.66 -10.56
CA PRO A 554 -21.43 20.44 -9.67
C PRO A 554 -22.89 20.00 -9.81
N ALA A 555 -23.73 20.35 -8.83
CA ALA A 555 -25.16 20.11 -8.91
C ALA A 555 -25.75 20.79 -10.17
N ASN A 556 -26.63 20.10 -10.87
CA ASN A 556 -27.29 20.59 -12.11
C ASN A 556 -26.34 20.90 -13.29
N PHE A 557 -25.13 20.32 -13.32
CA PHE A 557 -24.18 20.53 -14.43
C PHE A 557 -24.71 20.05 -15.80
N GLY A 558 -25.63 19.08 -15.79
CA GLY A 558 -26.17 18.44 -16.99
C GLY A 558 -25.17 17.45 -17.61
N SER A 559 -25.35 17.16 -18.90
CA SER A 559 -24.45 16.26 -19.62
C SER A 559 -23.11 16.93 -19.94
N THR A 560 -22.05 16.15 -19.86
CA THR A 560 -20.69 16.61 -20.17
C THR A 560 -20.40 16.37 -21.64
N LYS A 561 -20.23 17.44 -22.40
CA LYS A 561 -19.94 17.38 -23.84
C LYS A 561 -18.48 17.02 -24.10
N LEU A 562 -17.58 17.67 -23.35
CA LEU A 562 -16.13 17.55 -23.50
C LEU A 562 -15.48 17.54 -22.11
N ALA A 563 -14.42 16.74 -21.97
CA ALA A 563 -13.58 16.75 -20.79
C ALA A 563 -12.10 16.68 -21.18
N GLN A 564 -11.23 17.41 -20.49
CA GLN A 564 -9.79 17.42 -20.74
C GLN A 564 -9.04 17.25 -19.41
N LEU A 565 -8.03 16.38 -19.42
CA LEU A 565 -7.16 16.17 -18.26
C LEU A 565 -5.98 17.15 -18.28
N HIS A 566 -5.71 17.75 -17.13
CA HIS A 566 -4.57 18.64 -16.92
C HIS A 566 -3.69 18.08 -15.81
N HIS A 567 -2.49 17.62 -16.19
CA HIS A 567 -1.50 17.08 -15.26
C HIS A 567 -0.42 18.11 -15.01
N PHE A 568 -0.20 18.46 -13.75
CA PHE A 568 0.89 19.33 -13.32
C PHE A 568 1.95 18.47 -12.66
N ALA A 569 3.19 18.57 -13.13
CA ALA A 569 4.34 17.86 -12.57
C ALA A 569 5.35 18.87 -12.04
N ASP A 570 5.76 18.67 -10.79
CA ASP A 570 6.65 19.58 -10.08
C ASP A 570 7.62 18.79 -9.19
N THR A 571 8.74 19.42 -8.86
CA THR A 571 9.86 18.83 -8.14
C THR A 571 10.57 19.86 -7.28
N SER A 572 10.95 19.43 -6.07
CA SER A 572 11.84 20.14 -5.16
C SER A 572 13.01 19.25 -4.76
N GLU A 573 13.90 19.78 -3.94
CA GLU A 573 14.99 19.00 -3.31
C GLU A 573 14.47 17.95 -2.31
N THR A 574 13.27 18.16 -1.78
CA THR A 574 12.69 17.32 -0.72
C THR A 574 11.75 16.26 -1.27
N GLY A 575 11.09 16.52 -2.39
CA GLY A 575 10.12 15.61 -2.99
C GLY A 575 9.75 15.99 -4.40
N TYR A 576 9.01 15.12 -5.06
CA TYR A 576 8.46 15.36 -6.39
C TYR A 576 7.07 14.78 -6.46
N GLY A 577 6.25 15.30 -7.37
CA GLY A 577 4.87 14.86 -7.45
C GLY A 577 4.16 15.35 -8.68
N THR A 578 2.92 14.92 -8.79
CA THR A 578 2.00 15.38 -9.82
C THR A 578 0.60 15.50 -9.25
N VAL A 579 -0.15 16.48 -9.75
CA VAL A 579 -1.56 16.66 -9.49
C VAL A 579 -2.32 16.70 -10.81
N THR A 580 -3.47 16.05 -10.85
CA THR A 580 -4.33 15.95 -12.02
C THR A 580 -5.67 16.59 -11.74
N TYR A 581 -6.07 17.50 -12.63
CA TYR A 581 -7.39 18.12 -12.66
C TYR A 581 -8.13 17.70 -13.93
N ILE A 582 -9.45 17.71 -13.86
CA ILE A 582 -10.32 17.55 -15.01
C ILE A 582 -11.04 18.87 -15.28
N LEU A 583 -10.95 19.34 -16.51
CA LEU A 583 -11.73 20.46 -17.02
C LEU A 583 -12.87 19.89 -17.86
N MET A 584 -14.11 20.16 -17.46
CA MET A 584 -15.31 19.68 -18.13
C MET A 584 -16.09 20.86 -18.69
N LYS A 585 -16.70 20.67 -19.85
CA LYS A 585 -17.62 21.62 -20.48
C LYS A 585 -18.98 20.96 -20.68
N ASN A 586 -20.03 21.57 -20.16
CA ASN A 586 -21.40 21.08 -20.37
C ASN A 586 -21.96 21.53 -21.73
N ASP A 587 -23.16 21.05 -22.07
CA ASP A 587 -23.85 21.43 -23.31
C ASP A 587 -24.23 22.92 -23.39
N LYS A 588 -24.39 23.57 -22.23
CA LYS A 588 -24.66 25.01 -22.12
C LYS A 588 -23.42 25.88 -22.33
N GLY A 589 -22.24 25.26 -22.37
CA GLY A 589 -20.96 25.93 -22.53
C GLY A 589 -20.26 26.34 -21.23
N ASP A 590 -20.81 25.99 -20.07
CA ASP A 590 -20.20 26.23 -18.76
C ASP A 590 -18.99 25.32 -18.55
N ASN A 591 -17.90 25.92 -18.11
CA ASN A 591 -16.68 25.19 -17.78
C ASN A 591 -16.59 24.94 -16.27
N HIS A 592 -16.24 23.72 -15.88
CA HIS A 592 -15.99 23.36 -14.50
C HIS A 592 -14.65 22.62 -14.36
N CYS A 593 -13.85 23.02 -13.38
CA CYS A 593 -12.57 22.38 -13.07
C CYS A 593 -12.65 21.69 -11.72
N SER A 594 -12.27 20.41 -11.66
CA SER A 594 -12.30 19.62 -10.43
C SER A 594 -11.01 18.83 -10.24
N PHE A 595 -10.61 18.63 -8.98
CA PHE A 595 -9.45 17.81 -8.62
C PHE A 595 -9.78 16.34 -8.79
N LEU A 596 -8.90 15.57 -9.45
CA LEU A 596 -9.04 14.11 -9.59
C LEU A 596 -8.12 13.33 -8.66
N VAL A 597 -6.81 13.50 -8.83
CA VAL A 597 -5.81 12.68 -8.12
C VAL A 597 -4.51 13.46 -7.97
N ALA A 598 -3.81 13.23 -6.87
CA ALA A 598 -2.42 13.64 -6.72
C ALA A 598 -1.55 12.46 -6.28
N LYS A 599 -0.28 12.50 -6.65
CA LYS A 599 0.74 11.59 -6.12
C LYS A 599 1.96 12.38 -5.74
N SER A 600 2.38 12.25 -4.49
CA SER A 600 3.62 12.83 -3.96
C SER A 600 4.59 11.73 -3.53
N ARG A 601 5.87 11.96 -3.78
CA ARG A 601 6.99 11.08 -3.41
C ARG A 601 8.09 11.90 -2.78
N VAL A 602 8.74 11.32 -1.78
CA VAL A 602 9.93 11.93 -1.17
C VAL A 602 11.13 11.66 -2.07
N ALA A 603 12.00 12.66 -2.23
CA ALA A 603 13.23 12.49 -2.99
C ALA A 603 14.12 11.39 -2.37
N PRO A 604 14.80 10.54 -3.16
CA PRO A 604 15.65 9.48 -2.63
C PRO A 604 16.77 9.99 -1.72
N LEU A 605 17.25 9.16 -0.76
CA LEU A 605 18.38 9.52 0.11
C LEU A 605 19.67 9.78 -0.68
N LYS A 606 19.91 9.02 -1.75
CA LYS A 606 21.01 9.26 -2.68
C LYS A 606 20.71 10.53 -3.47
N GLN A 607 21.66 11.48 -3.49
CA GLN A 607 21.50 12.73 -4.25
C GLN A 607 21.28 12.44 -5.73
N ILE A 608 20.12 12.88 -6.22
CA ILE A 608 19.77 12.92 -7.63
C ILE A 608 19.62 14.40 -8.00
N THR A 609 20.11 14.78 -9.17
CA THR A 609 20.02 16.16 -9.67
C THR A 609 18.56 16.56 -9.89
N ILE A 610 18.19 17.81 -9.60
CA ILE A 610 16.82 18.34 -9.81
C ILE A 610 16.26 18.00 -11.21
N PRO A 611 16.98 18.17 -12.33
CA PRO A 611 16.46 17.82 -13.66
C PRO A 611 16.05 16.34 -13.84
N ARG A 612 16.69 15.43 -13.11
CA ARG A 612 16.34 14.00 -13.14
C ARG A 612 15.08 13.73 -12.31
N LEU A 613 14.90 14.45 -11.21
CA LEU A 613 13.70 14.39 -10.40
C LEU A 613 12.51 15.01 -11.15
N GLU A 614 12.69 16.15 -11.82
CA GLU A 614 11.70 16.77 -12.71
C GLU A 614 11.25 15.81 -13.81
N LEU A 615 12.22 15.15 -14.48
CA LEU A 615 11.91 14.11 -15.47
C LEU A 615 11.15 12.93 -14.85
N THR A 616 11.43 12.59 -13.60
CA THR A 616 10.73 11.52 -12.88
C THR A 616 9.31 11.93 -12.53
N ALA A 617 9.08 13.18 -12.11
CA ALA A 617 7.74 13.74 -11.89
C ALA A 617 6.90 13.71 -13.18
N ALA A 618 7.51 14.08 -14.31
CA ALA A 618 6.89 13.99 -15.64
C ALA A 618 6.47 12.55 -15.98
N VAL A 619 7.32 11.55 -15.71
CA VAL A 619 6.94 10.13 -15.89
C VAL A 619 5.78 9.72 -14.98
N VAL A 620 5.73 10.19 -13.73
CA VAL A 620 4.59 9.90 -12.84
C VAL A 620 3.31 10.51 -13.41
N ALA A 621 3.35 11.73 -13.95
CA ALA A 621 2.20 12.36 -14.59
C ALA A 621 1.68 11.54 -15.78
N VAL A 622 2.57 11.07 -16.68
CA VAL A 622 2.20 10.22 -17.82
C VAL A 622 1.60 8.88 -17.38
N LYS A 623 2.16 8.25 -16.34
CA LYS A 623 1.59 7.01 -15.79
C LYS A 623 0.21 7.20 -15.18
N ILE A 624 -0.04 8.34 -14.55
CA ILE A 624 -1.37 8.69 -14.06
C ILE A 624 -2.32 8.91 -15.23
N ASP A 625 -1.94 9.69 -16.24
CA ASP A 625 -2.75 9.95 -17.43
C ASP A 625 -3.20 8.65 -18.11
N LYS A 626 -2.28 7.72 -18.38
CA LYS A 626 -2.60 6.41 -18.96
C LYS A 626 -3.64 5.65 -18.15
N MET A 627 -3.55 5.69 -16.82
CA MET A 627 -4.53 5.06 -15.94
C MET A 627 -5.86 5.83 -15.93
N MET A 628 -5.85 7.16 -15.94
CA MET A 628 -7.08 7.96 -16.01
C MET A 628 -7.85 7.70 -17.31
N GLN A 629 -7.17 7.68 -18.45
CA GLN A 629 -7.78 7.44 -19.76
C GLN A 629 -8.44 6.06 -19.85
N GLN A 630 -7.89 5.06 -19.15
CA GLN A 630 -8.47 3.71 -19.09
C GLN A 630 -9.68 3.62 -18.15
N GLU A 631 -9.71 4.39 -17.06
CA GLU A 631 -10.70 4.23 -15.99
C GLU A 631 -11.89 5.20 -16.10
N LEU A 632 -11.71 6.38 -16.71
CA LEU A 632 -12.74 7.41 -16.88
C LEU A 632 -13.65 7.09 -18.06
N ARG A 633 -14.95 6.91 -17.79
CA ARG A 633 -16.00 6.77 -18.81
C ARG A 633 -16.52 8.12 -19.33
N LEU A 634 -15.62 8.99 -19.79
CA LEU A 634 -15.97 10.30 -20.35
C LEU A 634 -15.34 10.45 -21.74
N ASN A 635 -15.94 11.30 -22.58
CA ASN A 635 -15.33 11.69 -23.85
C ASN A 635 -14.15 12.64 -23.57
N LEU A 636 -12.96 12.06 -23.42
CA LEU A 636 -11.74 12.79 -23.09
C LEU A 636 -11.05 13.32 -24.36
N GLU A 637 -10.81 14.62 -24.37
CA GLU A 637 -9.87 15.23 -25.29
C GLU A 637 -8.42 14.86 -24.93
N LYS A 638 -7.48 15.21 -25.81
CA LYS A 638 -6.05 15.03 -25.56
C LYS A 638 -5.64 15.73 -24.27
N SER A 639 -5.05 14.98 -23.35
CA SER A 639 -4.53 15.49 -22.09
C SER A 639 -3.42 16.52 -22.29
N VAL A 640 -3.31 17.45 -21.33
CA VAL A 640 -2.30 18.51 -21.31
C VAL A 640 -1.39 18.32 -20.11
N PHE A 641 -0.08 18.33 -20.36
CA PHE A 641 0.94 18.18 -19.32
C PHE A 641 1.65 19.51 -19.08
N TRP A 642 1.72 19.90 -17.81
CA TRP A 642 2.30 21.16 -17.36
C TRP A 642 3.54 20.87 -16.53
N THR A 643 4.65 21.50 -16.91
CA THR A 643 5.89 21.50 -16.14
C THR A 643 6.55 22.87 -16.29
N ASP A 644 7.25 23.33 -15.27
CA ASP A 644 8.09 24.54 -15.33
C ASP A 644 9.53 24.22 -15.77
N SER A 645 9.89 22.94 -15.87
CA SER A 645 11.22 22.51 -16.30
C SER A 645 11.40 22.61 -17.82
N MET A 646 12.11 23.67 -18.23
CA MET A 646 12.62 23.78 -19.61
C MET A 646 13.54 22.61 -20.00
N THR A 647 14.20 21.98 -19.02
CA THR A 647 15.11 20.86 -19.28
C THR A 647 14.32 19.62 -19.70
N VAL A 648 13.24 19.31 -18.99
CA VAL A 648 12.33 18.20 -19.34
C VAL A 648 11.74 18.42 -20.73
N LEU A 649 11.25 19.62 -21.03
CA LEU A 649 10.67 19.93 -22.35
C LEU A 649 11.67 19.76 -23.49
N LYS A 650 12.90 20.26 -23.31
CA LYS A 650 13.98 20.06 -24.28
C LYS A 650 14.35 18.59 -24.45
N TYR A 651 14.28 17.78 -23.39
CA TYR A 651 14.50 16.35 -23.51
C TYR A 651 13.40 15.67 -24.32
N ILE A 652 12.14 16.07 -24.12
CA ILE A 652 10.97 15.51 -24.84
C ILE A 652 11.00 15.88 -26.32
N GLU A 653 11.35 17.13 -26.66
CA GLU A 653 11.45 17.63 -28.04
C GLU A 653 12.63 17.02 -28.82
N ASN A 654 13.64 16.52 -28.12
CA ASN A 654 14.87 16.08 -28.75
C ASN A 654 14.75 14.64 -29.26
N GLN A 655 14.80 14.49 -30.58
CA GLN A 655 14.72 13.21 -31.27
C GLN A 655 16.08 12.66 -31.75
N ASN A 656 17.15 13.45 -31.63
CA ASN A 656 18.41 13.16 -32.33
C ASN A 656 19.57 12.77 -31.40
N THR A 657 19.54 13.17 -30.12
CA THR A 657 20.66 12.91 -29.21
C THR A 657 20.48 11.63 -28.41
N ARG A 658 21.55 10.83 -28.33
CA ARG A 658 21.60 9.66 -27.46
C ARG A 658 21.73 10.09 -25.99
N PHE A 659 20.74 9.74 -25.18
CA PHE A 659 20.75 10.00 -23.74
C PHE A 659 21.37 8.83 -22.94
N LYS A 660 21.88 9.13 -21.75
CA LYS A 660 22.29 8.09 -20.77
C LYS A 660 21.06 7.29 -20.32
N THR A 661 21.26 6.02 -19.97
CA THR A 661 20.20 5.02 -19.68
C THR A 661 19.08 5.52 -18.77
N PHE A 662 19.42 6.25 -17.70
CA PHE A 662 18.39 6.83 -16.80
C PHE A 662 17.43 7.75 -17.57
N VAL A 663 17.95 8.73 -18.31
CA VAL A 663 17.14 9.71 -19.03
C VAL A 663 16.44 9.05 -20.21
N ALA A 664 17.14 8.18 -20.95
CA ALA A 664 16.59 7.46 -22.09
C ALA A 664 15.35 6.63 -21.71
N ASN A 665 15.43 5.82 -20.66
CA ASN A 665 14.32 4.95 -20.25
C ASN A 665 13.09 5.77 -19.79
N ARG A 666 13.29 6.91 -19.12
CA ARG A 666 12.17 7.79 -18.72
C ARG A 666 11.55 8.52 -19.92
N LEU A 667 12.38 8.96 -20.86
CA LEU A 667 11.89 9.61 -22.09
C LEU A 667 11.13 8.65 -22.98
N ALA A 668 11.58 7.39 -23.10
CA ALA A 668 10.84 6.35 -23.82
C ALA A 668 9.41 6.23 -23.29
N VAL A 669 9.22 6.13 -21.97
CA VAL A 669 7.90 6.07 -21.35
C VAL A 669 7.04 7.31 -21.68
N ILE A 670 7.64 8.50 -21.69
CA ILE A 670 6.92 9.75 -22.03
C ILE A 670 6.55 9.79 -23.50
N GLN A 671 7.48 9.47 -24.40
CA GLN A 671 7.30 9.56 -25.85
C GLN A 671 6.40 8.45 -26.42
N GLU A 672 6.35 7.29 -25.76
CA GLU A 672 5.41 6.21 -26.10
C GLU A 672 3.95 6.59 -25.82
N SER A 673 3.70 7.42 -24.81
CA SER A 673 2.34 7.72 -24.35
C SER A 673 1.88 9.14 -24.70
N THR A 674 2.79 10.05 -25.03
CA THR A 674 2.49 11.47 -25.26
C THR A 674 3.27 12.03 -26.44
N ILE A 675 2.72 13.09 -27.05
CA ILE A 675 3.40 13.87 -28.08
C ILE A 675 3.90 15.20 -27.51
N ALA A 676 5.01 15.71 -28.04
CA ALA A 676 5.64 16.95 -27.55
C ALA A 676 4.66 18.15 -27.48
N ASN A 677 3.70 18.22 -28.40
CA ASN A 677 2.70 19.28 -28.42
C ASN A 677 1.62 19.16 -27.32
N GLN A 678 1.63 18.15 -26.46
CA GLN A 678 0.77 18.09 -25.27
C GLN A 678 1.44 18.73 -24.05
N TRP A 679 2.76 18.94 -24.11
CA TRP A 679 3.53 19.52 -23.03
C TRP A 679 3.54 21.04 -23.11
N ARG A 680 3.38 21.70 -21.96
CA ARG A 680 3.30 23.15 -21.82
C ARG A 680 4.20 23.59 -20.69
N VAL A 681 4.85 24.74 -20.88
CA VAL A 681 5.52 25.46 -19.79
C VAL A 681 4.45 26.12 -18.94
N GLY A 682 4.44 25.88 -17.63
CA GLY A 682 3.67 26.69 -16.69
C GLY A 682 4.21 28.13 -16.64
N GLY A 683 3.45 29.10 -17.13
CA GLY A 683 3.85 30.52 -17.17
C GLY A 683 2.93 31.43 -16.35
N ARG A 684 3.47 32.55 -15.85
CA ARG A 684 2.73 33.55 -15.02
C ARG A 684 1.77 34.45 -15.81
N LEU A 685 1.68 34.30 -17.13
CA LEU A 685 0.97 35.22 -18.04
C LEU A 685 -0.30 34.62 -18.66
N ASN A 686 -0.71 33.39 -18.32
CA ASN A 686 -1.90 32.76 -18.91
C ASN A 686 -3.20 33.51 -18.61
N LYS A 687 -3.28 34.24 -17.49
CA LYS A 687 -4.45 35.07 -17.10
C LYS A 687 -4.34 36.53 -17.56
N SER A 688 -3.29 36.92 -18.26
CA SER A 688 -3.17 38.30 -18.75
C SER A 688 -4.07 38.52 -19.97
N ALA A 689 -4.55 39.75 -20.18
CA ALA A 689 -5.31 40.13 -21.38
C ALA A 689 -4.44 40.22 -22.65
N MET A 690 -3.20 39.70 -22.62
CA MET A 690 -2.27 39.81 -23.73
C MET A 690 -2.63 38.86 -24.89
N PRO A 691 -2.30 39.21 -26.14
CA PRO A 691 -2.45 38.33 -27.30
C PRO A 691 -1.72 37.00 -27.14
N GLU A 692 -2.22 35.94 -27.77
CA GLU A 692 -1.68 34.57 -27.65
C GLU A 692 -0.22 34.46 -28.11
N GLU A 693 0.17 35.28 -29.10
CA GLU A 693 1.55 35.40 -29.60
C GLU A 693 2.53 35.89 -28.53
N THR A 694 2.08 36.76 -27.63
CA THR A 694 2.84 37.28 -26.49
C THR A 694 2.89 36.29 -25.35
N LYS A 695 1.81 35.52 -25.16
CA LYS A 695 1.73 34.44 -24.16
C LYS A 695 2.59 33.25 -24.56
N ARG A 696 2.75 33.01 -25.87
CA ARG A 696 3.46 31.86 -26.45
C ARG A 696 4.39 32.32 -27.59
N PRO A 697 5.52 32.93 -27.28
CA PRO A 697 6.44 33.40 -28.30
C PRO A 697 7.06 32.24 -29.06
N VAL A 698 7.19 32.38 -30.39
CA VAL A 698 7.77 31.37 -31.27
C VAL A 698 9.27 31.23 -30.98
N ILE A 699 9.72 30.03 -30.60
CA ILE A 699 11.12 29.77 -30.29
C ILE A 699 11.93 29.66 -31.59
N LEU A 700 13.01 30.43 -31.69
CA LEU A 700 13.92 30.40 -32.84
C LEU A 700 15.35 30.16 -32.36
N SER A 701 16.08 29.30 -33.08
CA SER A 701 17.53 29.22 -32.89
C SER A 701 18.19 30.47 -33.47
N LYS A 702 19.21 31.01 -32.77
CA LYS A 702 20.00 32.15 -33.23
C LYS A 702 20.75 31.91 -34.55
N ASP A 703 20.96 30.64 -34.91
CA ASP A 703 21.77 30.26 -36.07
C ASP A 703 20.93 30.21 -37.36
N LEU A 704 19.60 30.33 -37.26
CA LEU A 704 18.72 30.40 -38.43
C LEU A 704 18.78 31.79 -39.08
N ARG A 705 18.82 31.83 -40.43
CA ARG A 705 18.79 33.08 -41.22
C ARG A 705 17.56 33.94 -40.88
N ILE A 706 16.41 33.31 -40.67
CA ILE A 706 15.17 34.01 -40.30
C ILE A 706 15.29 34.77 -38.97
N ALA A 707 16.02 34.24 -37.98
CA ALA A 707 16.23 34.91 -36.70
C ALA A 707 17.04 36.21 -36.86
N THR A 708 17.99 36.22 -37.80
CA THR A 708 18.76 37.43 -38.13
C THR A 708 17.90 38.46 -38.85
N LEU A 709 17.07 38.03 -39.82
CA LEU A 709 16.15 38.91 -40.55
C LEU A 709 15.10 39.54 -39.63
N VAL A 710 14.51 38.76 -38.71
CA VAL A 710 13.56 39.25 -37.71
C VAL A 710 14.21 40.29 -36.80
N LEU A 711 15.44 40.05 -36.34
CA LEU A 711 16.17 41.01 -35.53
C LEU A 711 16.52 42.29 -36.29
N GLN A 712 16.88 42.20 -37.57
CA GLN A 712 17.12 43.38 -38.42
C GLN A 712 15.84 44.18 -38.64
N HIS A 713 14.73 43.51 -38.93
CA HIS A 713 13.43 44.16 -39.09
C HIS A 713 13.00 44.91 -37.82
N ILE A 714 13.07 44.25 -36.65
CA ILE A 714 12.76 44.89 -35.35
C ILE A 714 13.74 46.03 -35.04
N HIS A 715 15.00 45.90 -35.46
CA HIS A 715 16.00 46.96 -35.27
C HIS A 715 15.66 48.23 -36.04
N GLU A 716 15.21 48.09 -37.29
CA GLU A 716 14.80 49.18 -38.17
C GLU A 716 13.45 49.77 -37.73
N GLU A 717 12.48 48.93 -37.39
CA GLU A 717 11.15 49.34 -36.92
C GLU A 717 11.23 50.21 -35.66
N LEU A 718 12.10 49.84 -34.71
CA LEU A 718 12.30 50.60 -33.47
C LEU A 718 13.23 51.82 -33.65
N GLY A 719 13.66 52.16 -34.87
CA GLY A 719 14.51 53.32 -35.09
C GLY A 719 15.82 53.29 -34.29
N HIS A 720 16.43 52.12 -34.12
CA HIS A 720 17.71 51.94 -33.45
C HIS A 720 17.75 52.26 -31.94
N SER A 721 16.63 52.19 -31.20
CA SER A 721 16.54 52.47 -29.74
C SER A 721 17.35 51.55 -28.80
N GLY A 722 18.30 50.77 -29.32
CA GLY A 722 19.22 49.96 -28.53
C GLY A 722 18.69 48.60 -28.09
N ARG A 723 19.53 47.87 -27.34
CA ARG A 723 19.36 46.44 -27.07
C ARG A 723 18.10 46.09 -26.29
N ASN A 724 17.78 46.85 -25.24
CA ASN A 724 16.71 46.50 -24.32
C ASN A 724 15.33 46.66 -24.97
N HIS A 725 15.15 47.71 -25.80
CA HIS A 725 13.93 47.93 -26.59
C HIS A 725 13.73 46.84 -27.64
N MET A 726 14.80 46.49 -28.36
CA MET A 726 14.76 45.35 -29.29
C MET A 726 14.39 44.05 -28.58
N LEU A 727 14.93 43.79 -27.39
CA LEU A 727 14.63 42.60 -26.62
C LEU A 727 13.17 42.57 -26.15
N ALA A 728 12.62 43.71 -25.73
CA ALA A 728 11.22 43.84 -25.32
C ALA A 728 10.26 43.58 -26.49
N ARG A 729 10.51 44.23 -27.64
CA ARG A 729 9.70 44.05 -28.86
C ARG A 729 9.81 42.63 -29.41
N LEU A 730 11.01 42.04 -29.40
CA LEU A 730 11.25 40.66 -29.80
C LEU A 730 10.42 39.69 -28.96
N ARG A 731 10.45 39.84 -27.63
CA ARG A 731 9.74 38.96 -26.69
C ARG A 731 8.22 39.03 -26.78
N GLN A 732 7.65 40.01 -27.48
CA GLN A 732 6.21 40.04 -27.76
C GLN A 732 5.77 38.98 -28.77
N LYS A 733 6.67 38.45 -29.62
CA LYS A 733 6.29 37.45 -30.64
C LYS A 733 7.27 36.28 -30.78
N TYR A 734 8.56 36.49 -30.48
CA TYR A 734 9.62 35.52 -30.74
C TYR A 734 10.55 35.35 -29.53
N TRP A 735 11.01 34.11 -29.32
CA TRP A 735 12.00 33.77 -28.31
C TRP A 735 13.26 33.20 -28.95
N ILE A 736 14.22 34.07 -29.27
CA ILE A 736 15.50 33.65 -29.85
C ILE A 736 16.44 33.15 -28.75
N LEU A 737 16.94 31.92 -28.86
CA LEU A 737 17.94 31.38 -27.93
C LEU A 737 19.23 32.22 -27.96
N LYS A 738 19.74 32.65 -26.80
CA LYS A 738 20.88 33.58 -26.68
C LYS A 738 20.65 34.93 -27.42
N SER A 739 19.40 35.42 -27.48
CA SER A 739 18.99 36.66 -28.16
C SER A 739 19.89 37.88 -27.87
N ASN A 740 20.35 38.06 -26.63
CA ASN A 740 21.26 39.16 -26.26
C ASN A 740 22.58 39.17 -27.03
N SER A 741 23.09 38.01 -27.43
CA SER A 741 24.29 37.90 -28.27
C SER A 741 23.98 38.24 -29.73
N ALA A 742 22.84 37.76 -30.23
CA ALA A 742 22.40 38.01 -31.61
C ALA A 742 22.05 39.49 -31.83
N ILE A 743 21.32 40.12 -30.90
CA ILE A 743 20.98 41.54 -30.93
C ILE A 743 22.26 42.40 -30.93
N ARG A 744 23.24 42.07 -30.08
CA ARG A 744 24.53 42.78 -30.06
C ARG A 744 25.24 42.72 -31.41
N LYS A 745 25.22 41.55 -32.07
CA LYS A 745 25.81 41.37 -33.40
C LYS A 745 25.11 42.26 -34.44
N VAL A 746 23.78 42.30 -34.44
CA VAL A 746 22.99 43.14 -35.35
C VAL A 746 23.26 44.64 -35.12
N ILE A 747 23.26 45.10 -33.87
CA ILE A 747 23.56 46.51 -33.53
C ILE A 747 24.99 46.88 -33.93
N ALA A 748 25.98 46.01 -33.66
CA ALA A 748 27.37 46.27 -34.00
C ALA A 748 27.62 46.32 -35.52
N GLN A 749 26.85 45.59 -36.31
CA GLN A 749 26.91 45.60 -37.77
C GLN A 749 26.14 46.78 -38.40
N CYS A 750 25.27 47.46 -37.64
CA CYS A 750 24.48 48.58 -38.13
C CYS A 750 25.32 49.87 -38.22
N LEU A 751 25.43 50.44 -39.43
CA LEU A 751 26.16 51.69 -39.67
C LEU A 751 25.56 52.89 -38.91
N LYS A 752 24.23 52.99 -38.80
CA LYS A 752 23.55 54.07 -38.07
C LYS A 752 23.88 54.02 -36.58
N CYS A 753 23.78 52.85 -35.95
CA CYS A 753 24.19 52.68 -34.55
C CYS A 753 25.66 52.96 -34.31
N ARG A 754 26.55 52.52 -35.23
CA ARG A 754 27.99 52.81 -35.11
C ARG A 754 28.28 54.31 -35.16
N ARG A 755 27.56 55.08 -35.98
CA ARG A 755 27.68 56.55 -36.04
C ARG A 755 27.13 57.22 -34.78
N LEU A 756 25.93 56.81 -34.34
CA LEU A 756 25.27 57.39 -33.15
C LEU A 756 26.05 57.14 -31.85
N HIS A 757 26.73 56.00 -31.73
CA HIS A 757 27.51 55.64 -30.54
C HIS A 757 29.02 55.85 -30.72
N ALA A 758 29.45 56.53 -31.79
CA ALA A 758 30.85 56.92 -31.95
C ALA A 758 31.21 57.91 -30.84
N LYS A 759 32.31 57.65 -30.12
CA LYS A 759 32.80 58.60 -29.12
C LYS A 759 33.28 59.87 -29.84
N PRO A 760 32.91 61.08 -29.37
CA PRO A 760 33.50 62.31 -29.87
C PRO A 760 35.03 62.23 -29.75
N ILE A 761 35.75 62.65 -30.79
CA ILE A 761 37.20 62.83 -30.69
C ILE A 761 37.44 63.97 -29.71
N MET A 762 38.16 63.70 -28.62
CA MET A 762 38.56 64.73 -27.67
C MET A 762 39.71 65.53 -28.29
N GLN A 763 39.57 66.86 -28.35
CA GLN A 763 40.65 67.75 -28.76
C GLN A 763 41.82 67.58 -27.78
N LYS A 764 42.99 67.19 -28.28
CA LYS A 764 44.22 67.21 -27.49
C LYS A 764 44.70 68.65 -27.37
N MET A 765 44.47 69.28 -26.22
CA MET A 765 45.09 70.56 -25.86
C MET A 765 46.56 70.33 -25.55
N ALA A 766 47.44 71.24 -25.97
CA ALA A 766 48.81 71.29 -25.47
C ALA A 766 48.81 71.77 -24.02
N ASP A 767 49.80 71.34 -23.22
CA ASP A 767 49.97 71.80 -21.85
C ASP A 767 50.19 73.32 -21.81
N LEU A 768 49.65 73.99 -20.80
CA LEU A 768 49.85 75.42 -20.60
C LEU A 768 51.33 75.70 -20.30
N PRO A 769 51.94 76.77 -20.88
CA PRO A 769 53.29 77.20 -20.55
C PRO A 769 53.44 77.43 -19.03
N ALA A 770 54.61 77.07 -18.48
CA ALA A 770 54.88 77.17 -17.04
C ALA A 770 54.59 78.56 -16.45
N ASP A 771 54.77 79.61 -17.23
CA ASP A 771 54.53 81.00 -16.81
C ASP A 771 53.06 81.31 -16.47
N LEU A 772 52.10 80.54 -16.98
CA LEU A 772 50.67 80.68 -16.68
C LEU A 772 50.22 79.84 -15.46
N VAL A 773 51.11 79.03 -14.89
CA VAL A 773 50.80 78.08 -13.81
C VAL A 773 51.46 78.47 -12.48
N ILE A 774 52.33 79.49 -12.47
CA ILE A 774 52.98 80.00 -11.25
C ILE A 774 52.04 81.00 -10.55
N ALA A 775 51.56 80.65 -9.35
CA ALA A 775 50.57 81.44 -8.59
C ALA A 775 51.10 82.75 -7.96
N ASP A 776 52.42 82.93 -7.91
CA ASP A 776 53.07 83.97 -7.10
C ASP A 776 53.44 85.24 -7.88
N LYS A 777 53.08 85.34 -9.16
CA LYS A 777 53.33 86.55 -9.97
C LYS A 777 52.07 87.43 -10.01
N PRO A 778 52.16 88.74 -9.72
CA PRO A 778 51.01 89.62 -9.83
C PRO A 778 50.50 89.70 -11.29
N PRO A 779 49.21 90.02 -11.49
CA PRO A 779 48.66 90.24 -12.84
C PRO A 779 49.51 91.26 -13.62
N PHE A 780 49.71 91.02 -14.92
CA PHE A 780 50.54 91.83 -15.84
C PHE A 780 52.07 91.77 -15.64
N THR A 781 52.60 90.75 -14.93
CA THR A 781 54.06 90.57 -14.84
C THR A 781 54.72 90.31 -16.21
N ASN A 782 54.02 89.58 -17.08
CA ASN A 782 54.40 89.39 -18.48
C ASN A 782 53.28 89.95 -19.34
N VAL A 783 53.52 91.09 -20.00
CA VAL A 783 52.59 91.65 -21.00
C VAL A 783 53.22 91.45 -22.38
N GLY A 784 52.59 90.62 -23.20
CA GLY A 784 52.91 90.51 -24.62
C GLY A 784 52.28 91.69 -25.36
N VAL A 785 53.09 92.47 -26.07
CA VAL A 785 52.61 93.48 -27.00
C VAL A 785 52.77 92.91 -28.41
N ASP A 786 51.65 92.65 -29.09
CA ASP A 786 51.67 92.26 -30.50
C ASP A 786 52.07 93.47 -31.35
N PHE A 787 53.34 93.54 -31.75
CA PHE A 787 53.77 94.45 -32.80
C PHE A 787 53.40 93.84 -34.16
N PHE A 788 52.36 94.38 -34.78
CA PHE A 788 52.09 94.17 -36.20
C PHE A 788 53.14 94.94 -37.03
N LEU A 789 54.28 94.31 -37.29
CA LEU A 789 55.22 94.74 -38.31
C LEU A 789 54.89 94.00 -39.61
N ASP A 790 54.53 94.77 -40.64
CA ASP A 790 54.36 94.25 -42.01
C ASP A 790 55.60 93.47 -42.46
N PRO A 791 55.45 92.35 -43.19
CA PRO A 791 56.52 91.40 -43.43
C PRO A 791 57.61 92.00 -44.33
N TRP A 792 58.72 92.39 -43.71
CA TRP A 792 59.99 92.58 -44.41
C TRP A 792 60.46 91.25 -45.00
N LYS A 793 60.68 91.27 -46.32
CA LYS A 793 61.43 90.22 -47.02
C LYS A 793 62.88 90.23 -46.55
N SER A 794 63.32 89.16 -45.91
CA SER A 794 64.73 88.75 -45.89
C SER A 794 64.76 87.23 -45.73
N LYS A 795 65.07 86.49 -46.79
CA LYS A 795 66.42 85.99 -47.12
C LYS A 795 66.92 84.97 -46.10
N GLU A 796 67.01 83.74 -46.59
CA GLU A 796 68.01 82.71 -46.34
C GLU A 796 69.11 83.06 -45.31
N ALA A 797 69.34 82.16 -44.35
CA ALA A 797 70.46 81.23 -44.35
C ALA A 797 70.41 80.38 -43.05
N THR A 798 70.58 79.06 -43.05
CA THR A 798 71.92 78.38 -43.02
C THR A 798 72.82 79.06 -41.98
N VAL A 799 73.14 78.48 -40.82
CA VAL A 799 73.67 77.15 -40.49
C VAL A 799 73.24 76.78 -39.06
#